data_AF-A0A6L6PFP4-F1
#
_entry.id   AF-A0A6L6PFP4-F1
#
_cell.length_a   1.000
_cell.length_b   1.000
_cell.length_c   1.000
_cell.angle_alpha   90.00
_cell.angle_beta   90.00
_cell.angle_gamma   90.00
#
_symmetry.space_group_name_H-M   'P 1'
#
loop_
_entity.id
_entity.type
_entity.pdbx_description
1 polymer ?
#
loop_
_entity_poly.entity_id
_entity_poly.type
_entity_poly.pdbx_seq_one_letter_code
_entity_poly.pdbx_strand_id
1 'polypeptide(L)'
;MHATRKLWTWLAIICALSFAVLGWVGSEIYLAKPPIPQQVISADGEVLFDAGQVDRGQQAWLAAGGQQLGTVWGHGSYVAPDWSADWLHREALALRDIRAQQQYRARFEDLDHASQAALNASLQDEMRRNTYDGARGVIVLSAERAAAVRAVAAHYIGLFGDDASLEQLRVQYAMNAGSIPDQADLKALPAFVFWSAWAAATDRPGASMLSYTSNWPHEPLVGNRPTTGAGIWSIASVILMIAAIAAMVMNHARDKEEDDPAPPPADPLFKLRATPSMQATKKYFFVVIALILAQVGMGAITAHYAVEGHSFFGYPLADILPFVVSRTIHTQFAVLWIATAWLATGLYIAPAISGHEPRFQKLGVNFLFYALLFIVAGSTAMGWLGSLQHKGSAFAFWLGNQGLEFTSMGRLWQILLFVGLLLWVALLGRALWPALKKPSESRGLIAMVFLSALCIGGFYATSLTWGRHTHYAMIEYWRWWLVHLWVEGFFEVFATAVIALLFTRLGLIRAASANRAIVAETIVFLFGGILGTLHHLYFTGTPTFVIAIGAMFSALEVVPLSMIGIEAWRSYQRLRAAPWVSTYRWSILCFIAVGFWNTVGAGLLGFSINTPIALYYMQGLNMTPAHGHAALFGVYGMLGIGLLLFCLRGLSERAAWSDALLRPMFWLLNIGLAMMVFISLVPAGIYQAWASVEHGMWFARSPEIVHSRLMETLVWLRVPGDVVFAIGTLFLALFAWRLLVARKGRTAAVADRA
;
A
#
# COMPACT_ATOMS: atom_id res chain seq x y z
N MET A 1 -5.13 -15.97 -32.28
CA MET A 1 -5.66 -14.61 -32.07
C MET A 1 -7.04 -14.39 -32.71
N HIS A 2 -7.43 -15.06 -33.81
CA HIS A 2 -8.78 -14.88 -34.37
C HIS A 2 -9.92 -15.19 -33.38
N ALA A 3 -9.81 -16.25 -32.58
CA ALA A 3 -10.83 -16.63 -31.58
C ALA A 3 -10.97 -15.64 -30.41
N THR A 4 -9.92 -14.87 -30.05
CA THR A 4 -9.95 -13.92 -28.93
C THR A 4 -9.87 -12.45 -29.36
N ARG A 5 -9.90 -12.16 -30.66
CA ARG A 5 -9.72 -10.79 -31.20
C ARG A 5 -10.70 -9.81 -30.56
N LYS A 6 -11.96 -10.21 -30.40
CA LYS A 6 -13.01 -9.40 -29.77
C LYS A 6 -12.67 -9.04 -28.32
N LEU A 7 -12.13 -9.99 -27.54
CA LEU A 7 -11.73 -9.73 -26.14
C LEU A 7 -10.55 -8.75 -26.07
N TRP A 8 -9.54 -8.93 -26.91
CA TRP A 8 -8.41 -8.00 -26.97
C TRP A 8 -8.83 -6.59 -27.39
N THR A 9 -9.79 -6.46 -28.31
CA THR A 9 -10.38 -5.16 -28.68
C THR A 9 -11.11 -4.52 -27.50
N TRP A 10 -11.95 -5.28 -26.78
CA TRP A 10 -12.63 -4.76 -25.59
C TRP A 10 -11.67 -4.36 -24.48
N LEU A 11 -10.63 -5.15 -24.24
CA LEU A 11 -9.58 -4.81 -23.28
C LEU A 11 -8.93 -3.46 -23.63
N ALA A 12 -8.56 -3.26 -24.89
CA ALA A 12 -7.96 -2.00 -25.35
C ALA A 12 -8.92 -0.81 -25.20
N ILE A 13 -10.19 -0.97 -25.56
CA ILE A 13 -11.23 0.07 -25.43
C ILE A 13 -11.42 0.44 -23.95
N ILE A 14 -11.60 -0.55 -23.08
CA ILE A 14 -11.80 -0.33 -21.65
C ILE A 14 -10.61 0.38 -21.04
N CYS A 15 -9.38 -0.09 -21.31
CA CYS A 15 -8.19 0.58 -20.83
C CYS A 15 -8.11 2.04 -21.32
N ALA A 16 -8.33 2.28 -22.61
CA ALA A 16 -8.27 3.63 -23.17
C ALA A 16 -9.29 4.58 -22.53
N LEU A 17 -10.53 4.13 -22.36
CA LEU A 17 -11.59 4.92 -21.73
C LEU A 17 -11.31 5.16 -20.23
N SER A 18 -10.94 4.11 -19.49
CA SER A 18 -10.64 4.23 -18.06
C SER A 18 -9.45 5.16 -17.80
N PHE A 19 -8.38 5.08 -18.60
CA PHE A 19 -7.24 6.00 -18.47
C PHE A 19 -7.58 7.43 -18.90
N ALA A 20 -8.44 7.62 -19.91
CA ALA A 20 -8.91 8.95 -20.28
C ALA A 20 -9.71 9.60 -19.14
N VAL A 21 -10.60 8.83 -18.49
CA VAL A 21 -11.34 9.30 -17.31
C VAL A 21 -10.38 9.57 -16.15
N LEU A 22 -9.47 8.66 -15.83
CA LEU A 22 -8.51 8.83 -14.73
C LEU A 22 -7.62 10.07 -14.92
N GLY A 23 -7.18 10.34 -16.15
CA GLY A 23 -6.43 11.55 -16.51
C GLY A 23 -7.27 12.83 -16.47
N TRP A 24 -8.53 12.77 -16.89
CA TRP A 24 -9.48 13.88 -16.73
C TRP A 24 -9.71 14.20 -15.25
N VAL A 25 -9.94 13.18 -14.40
CA VAL A 25 -10.08 13.37 -12.95
C VAL A 25 -8.82 14.03 -12.36
N GLY A 26 -7.62 13.65 -12.81
CA GLY A 26 -6.38 14.30 -12.40
C GLY A 26 -6.35 15.81 -12.72
N SER A 27 -6.85 16.20 -13.90
CA SER A 27 -7.00 17.61 -14.28
C SER A 27 -7.98 18.35 -13.37
N GLU A 28 -9.12 17.73 -13.05
CA GLU A 28 -10.12 18.32 -12.15
C GLU A 28 -9.59 18.46 -10.71
N ILE A 29 -8.84 17.47 -10.21
CA ILE A 29 -8.16 17.58 -8.90
C ILE A 29 -7.17 18.75 -8.95
N TYR A 30 -6.40 18.90 -10.03
CA TYR A 30 -5.46 20.00 -10.16
C TYR A 30 -6.15 21.37 -10.11
N LEU A 31 -7.34 21.50 -10.69
CA LEU A 31 -8.10 22.76 -10.70
C LEU A 31 -8.83 23.03 -9.39
N ALA A 32 -9.33 21.99 -8.70
CA ALA A 32 -10.20 22.12 -7.53
C ALA A 32 -9.54 21.78 -6.17
N LYS A 33 -8.23 21.48 -6.17
CA LYS A 33 -7.44 21.27 -4.94
C LYS A 33 -7.51 22.50 -4.01
N PRO A 34 -7.41 22.33 -2.68
CA PRO A 34 -7.38 23.46 -1.75
C PRO A 34 -6.23 24.43 -2.10
N PRO A 35 -6.44 25.75 -2.07
CA PRO A 35 -5.38 26.70 -2.37
C PRO A 35 -4.31 26.69 -1.25
N ILE A 36 -3.05 26.85 -1.63
CA ILE A 36 -1.96 27.15 -0.68
C ILE A 36 -1.87 28.68 -0.60
N PRO A 37 -2.09 29.29 0.57
CA PRO A 37 -2.00 30.74 0.72
C PRO A 37 -0.56 31.24 0.60
N GLN A 38 -0.41 32.47 0.12
CA GLN A 38 0.81 33.24 0.25
C GLN A 38 0.99 33.75 1.68
N GLN A 39 -0.07 34.15 2.37
CA GLN A 39 0.03 34.52 3.79
C GLN A 39 -1.21 34.10 4.56
N VAL A 40 -1.02 33.80 5.84
CA VAL A 40 -2.11 33.67 6.82
C VAL A 40 -1.99 34.83 7.78
N ILE A 41 -3.00 35.69 7.82
CA ILE A 41 -2.99 36.93 8.60
C ILE A 41 -4.19 36.99 9.55
N SER A 42 -4.03 37.73 10.64
CA SER A 42 -5.14 38.14 11.49
C SER A 42 -5.92 39.29 10.83
N ALA A 43 -7.18 39.47 11.23
CA ALA A 43 -8.01 40.61 10.86
C ALA A 43 -7.35 41.97 11.22
N ASP A 44 -6.48 41.99 12.23
CA ASP A 44 -5.72 43.17 12.65
C ASP A 44 -4.45 43.41 11.79
N GLY A 45 -4.20 42.57 10.78
CA GLY A 45 -3.07 42.69 9.85
C GLY A 45 -1.78 42.00 10.31
N GLU A 46 -1.77 41.37 11.47
CA GLU A 46 -0.63 40.58 11.95
C GLU A 46 -0.42 39.32 11.10
N VAL A 47 0.81 39.05 10.67
CA VAL A 47 1.16 37.85 9.91
C VAL A 47 1.41 36.68 10.86
N LEU A 48 0.67 35.59 10.70
CA LEU A 48 0.88 34.33 11.43
C LEU A 48 1.81 33.41 10.66
N PHE A 49 1.56 33.25 9.36
CA PHE A 49 2.40 32.46 8.46
C PHE A 49 2.72 33.25 7.19
N ASP A 50 4.01 33.30 6.85
CA ASP A 50 4.55 34.01 5.68
C ASP A 50 4.54 33.13 4.41
N ALA A 51 4.85 33.76 3.27
CA ALA A 51 4.93 33.13 1.97
C ALA A 51 5.94 31.98 1.96
N GLY A 52 5.49 30.84 1.43
CA GLY A 52 6.27 29.63 1.35
C GLY A 52 6.38 28.84 2.66
N GLN A 53 5.86 29.31 3.80
CA GLN A 53 5.93 28.54 5.04
C GLN A 53 5.09 27.25 4.99
N VAL A 54 3.94 27.24 4.31
CA VAL A 54 3.16 26.01 4.11
C VAL A 54 3.96 24.97 3.32
N ASP A 55 4.61 25.38 2.23
CA ASP A 55 5.44 24.49 1.39
C ASP A 55 6.69 24.01 2.14
N ARG A 56 7.36 24.90 2.87
CA ARG A 56 8.50 24.56 3.72
C ARG A 56 8.10 23.60 4.85
N GLY A 57 6.95 23.84 5.49
CA GLY A 57 6.39 22.97 6.52
C GLY A 57 6.05 21.58 5.99
N GLN A 58 5.49 21.48 4.77
CA GLN A 58 5.25 20.20 4.10
C GLN A 58 6.56 19.42 3.93
N GLN A 59 7.61 20.09 3.45
CA GLN A 59 8.92 19.49 3.24
C GLN A 59 9.59 19.08 4.57
N ALA A 60 9.43 19.89 5.61
CA ALA A 60 9.93 19.59 6.95
C ALA A 60 9.22 18.35 7.54
N TRP A 61 7.89 18.29 7.43
CA TRP A 61 7.09 17.14 7.85
C TRP A 61 7.51 15.86 7.12
N LEU A 62 7.64 15.91 5.79
CA LEU A 62 8.10 14.77 4.98
C LEU A 62 9.51 14.31 5.41
N ALA A 63 10.44 15.24 5.63
CA ALA A 63 11.81 14.94 6.05
C ALA A 63 11.88 14.36 7.48
N ALA A 64 10.97 14.76 8.37
CA ALA A 64 10.83 14.24 9.73
C ALA A 64 10.23 12.82 9.79
N GLY A 65 9.88 12.23 8.64
CA GLY A 65 9.30 10.91 8.51
C GLY A 65 7.94 10.89 7.83
N GLY A 66 7.25 12.02 7.75
CA GLY A 66 5.98 12.16 7.03
C GLY A 66 4.96 11.08 7.39
N GLN A 67 4.52 10.34 6.37
CA GLN A 67 3.59 9.21 6.43
C GLN A 67 4.15 7.98 7.16
N GLN A 68 5.43 7.99 7.57
CA GLN A 68 6.03 6.94 8.37
C GLN A 68 5.89 7.18 9.87
N LEU A 69 5.58 8.40 10.30
CA LEU A 69 5.42 8.77 11.72
C LEU A 69 3.96 8.89 12.16
N GLY A 70 3.16 9.67 11.43
CA GLY A 70 1.71 9.78 11.62
C GLY A 70 0.98 9.91 10.27
N THR A 71 -0.22 10.50 10.28
CA THR A 71 -0.99 10.71 9.04
C THR A 71 -1.34 12.18 8.78
N VAL A 72 -1.45 12.53 7.50
CA VAL A 72 -2.15 13.74 7.03
C VAL A 72 -3.22 13.29 6.06
N TRP A 73 -4.46 13.71 6.32
CA TRP A 73 -5.63 13.24 5.58
C TRP A 73 -5.78 11.71 5.62
N GLY A 74 -5.42 11.10 6.76
CA GLY A 74 -5.61 9.69 7.04
C GLY A 74 -4.62 8.72 6.38
N HIS A 75 -3.70 9.21 5.54
CA HIS A 75 -2.64 8.39 4.93
C HIS A 75 -1.33 8.45 5.71
N GLY A 76 -0.74 7.28 5.98
CA GLY A 76 0.48 7.09 6.75
C GLY A 76 0.37 6.05 7.86
N SER A 77 1.11 6.25 8.96
CA SER A 77 1.21 5.33 10.10
C SER A 77 0.22 5.63 11.22
N TYR A 78 0.06 4.67 12.13
CA TYR A 78 -1.10 4.61 13.04
C TYR A 78 -0.78 4.75 14.53
N VAL A 79 0.49 4.99 14.90
CA VAL A 79 0.91 5.19 16.32
C VAL A 79 0.78 6.66 16.72
N ALA A 80 1.49 7.56 16.01
CA ALA A 80 1.24 9.00 16.14
C ALA A 80 -0.14 9.35 15.54
N PRO A 81 -0.70 10.55 15.82
CA PRO A 81 -2.07 10.87 15.43
C PRO A 81 -2.19 11.19 13.93
N ASP A 82 -3.42 11.46 13.49
CA ASP A 82 -3.61 12.23 12.26
C ASP A 82 -3.42 13.72 12.57
N TRP A 83 -2.41 14.34 11.99
CA TRP A 83 -2.03 15.72 12.27
C TRP A 83 -3.11 16.72 11.84
N SER A 84 -3.86 16.43 10.77
CA SER A 84 -4.97 17.29 10.35
C SER A 84 -6.14 17.21 11.35
N ALA A 85 -6.48 16.01 11.83
CA ALA A 85 -7.55 15.81 12.81
C ALA A 85 -7.18 16.35 14.20
N ASP A 86 -5.96 16.09 14.67
CA ASP A 86 -5.48 16.55 15.97
C ASP A 86 -5.38 18.09 16.01
N TRP A 87 -4.80 18.72 14.99
CA TRP A 87 -4.78 20.18 14.90
C TRP A 87 -6.18 20.76 14.87
N LEU A 88 -7.07 20.23 14.02
CA LEU A 88 -8.44 20.71 13.88
C LEU A 88 -9.18 20.70 15.23
N HIS A 89 -9.04 19.61 15.98
CA HIS A 89 -9.66 19.48 17.29
C HIS A 89 -9.08 20.48 18.30
N ARG A 90 -7.75 20.56 18.41
CA ARG A 90 -7.07 21.50 19.33
C ARG A 90 -7.40 22.95 19.03
N GLU A 91 -7.44 23.33 17.75
CA GLU A 91 -7.80 24.69 17.32
C GLU A 91 -9.26 25.00 17.71
N ALA A 92 -10.18 24.05 17.50
CA ALA A 92 -11.59 24.20 17.85
C ALA A 92 -11.78 24.38 19.37
N LEU A 93 -11.11 23.57 20.20
CA LEU A 93 -11.14 23.71 21.65
C LEU A 93 -10.56 25.05 22.11
N ALA A 94 -9.38 25.43 21.60
CA ALA A 94 -8.72 26.67 21.99
C ALA A 94 -9.58 27.91 21.63
N LEU A 95 -10.16 27.94 20.42
CA LEU A 95 -11.04 29.03 20.01
C LEU A 95 -12.31 29.11 20.88
N ARG A 96 -12.89 27.95 21.20
CA ARG A 96 -14.06 27.85 22.07
C ARG A 96 -13.77 28.39 23.47
N ASP A 97 -12.63 28.03 24.06
CA ASP A 97 -12.22 28.48 25.39
C ASP A 97 -11.90 29.98 25.42
N ILE A 98 -11.24 30.51 24.37
CA ILE A 98 -11.01 31.95 24.21
C ILE A 98 -12.34 32.71 24.22
N ARG A 99 -13.33 32.24 23.45
CA ARG A 99 -14.64 32.88 23.38
C ARG A 99 -15.43 32.77 24.69
N ALA A 100 -15.40 31.60 25.35
CA ALA A 100 -16.01 31.42 26.66
C ALA A 100 -15.44 32.41 27.68
N GLN A 101 -14.12 32.56 27.72
CA GLN A 101 -13.45 33.49 28.62
C GLN A 101 -13.74 34.96 28.29
N GLN A 102 -13.89 35.32 27.02
CA GLN A 102 -14.19 36.69 26.61
C GLN A 102 -15.65 37.09 26.87
N GLN A 103 -16.60 36.21 26.55
CA GLN A 103 -18.03 36.49 26.63
C GLN A 103 -18.61 36.26 28.03
N TYR A 104 -18.15 35.21 28.73
CA TYR A 104 -18.75 34.76 29.98
C TYR A 104 -17.78 34.80 31.18
N ARG A 105 -16.49 35.13 30.97
CA ARG A 105 -15.45 35.15 32.02
C ARG A 105 -15.32 33.81 32.77
N ALA A 106 -15.64 32.71 32.10
CA ALA A 106 -15.61 31.36 32.65
C ALA A 106 -15.02 30.38 31.63
N ARG A 107 -14.61 29.20 32.11
CA ARG A 107 -14.21 28.10 31.21
C ARG A 107 -15.44 27.56 30.50
N PHE A 108 -15.28 27.06 29.28
CA PHE A 108 -16.39 26.53 28.50
C PHE A 108 -17.18 25.44 29.26
N GLU A 109 -16.46 24.55 29.96
CA GLU A 109 -17.03 23.44 30.73
C GLU A 109 -17.91 23.89 31.90
N ASP A 110 -17.69 25.10 32.42
CA ASP A 110 -18.43 25.65 33.56
C ASP A 110 -19.72 26.38 33.12
N LEU A 111 -19.94 26.54 31.81
CA LEU A 111 -21.12 27.19 31.24
C LEU A 111 -22.34 26.26 31.22
N ASP A 112 -23.54 26.85 31.24
CA ASP A 112 -24.77 26.11 31.03
C ASP A 112 -24.92 25.65 29.57
N HIS A 113 -25.77 24.63 29.34
CA HIS A 113 -25.93 24.02 28.02
C HIS A 113 -26.34 25.01 26.92
N ALA A 114 -27.13 26.04 27.22
CA ALA A 114 -27.56 27.01 26.22
C ALA A 114 -26.38 27.88 25.75
N SER A 115 -25.56 28.37 26.70
CA SER A 115 -24.35 29.14 26.39
C SER A 115 -23.31 28.29 25.65
N GLN A 116 -23.13 27.02 26.06
CA GLN A 116 -22.27 26.09 25.34
C GLN A 116 -22.73 25.86 23.89
N ALA A 117 -24.04 25.68 23.68
CA ALA A 117 -24.62 25.49 22.35
C ALA A 117 -24.43 26.72 21.45
N ALA A 118 -24.62 27.93 22.00
CA ALA A 118 -24.41 29.18 21.27
C ALA A 118 -22.94 29.34 20.83
N LEU A 119 -21.99 29.07 21.73
CA LEU A 119 -20.57 29.10 21.42
C LEU A 119 -20.17 28.06 20.37
N ASN A 120 -20.69 26.84 20.47
CA ASN A 120 -20.43 25.78 19.49
C ASN A 120 -20.99 26.12 18.10
N ALA A 121 -22.17 26.72 18.01
CA ALA A 121 -22.72 27.18 16.73
C ALA A 121 -21.82 28.27 16.10
N SER A 122 -21.42 29.26 16.89
CA SER A 122 -20.51 30.32 16.43
C SER A 122 -19.11 29.80 16.06
N LEU A 123 -18.62 28.78 16.78
CA LEU A 123 -17.37 28.08 16.47
C LEU A 123 -17.45 27.41 15.10
N GLN A 124 -18.52 26.64 14.86
CA GLN A 124 -18.75 25.96 13.59
C GLN A 124 -18.78 26.98 12.43
N ASP A 125 -19.52 28.08 12.56
CA ASP A 125 -19.58 29.12 11.53
C ASP A 125 -18.20 29.73 11.23
N GLU A 126 -17.41 30.01 12.26
CA GLU A 126 -16.06 30.59 12.11
C GLU A 126 -15.07 29.60 11.48
N MET A 127 -15.11 28.34 11.89
CA MET A 127 -14.18 27.31 11.42
C MET A 127 -14.46 26.92 9.96
N ARG A 128 -15.73 26.90 9.55
CA ARG A 128 -16.16 26.53 8.20
C ARG A 128 -16.09 27.66 7.19
N ARG A 129 -16.16 28.92 7.63
CA ARG A 129 -16.14 30.08 6.73
C ARG A 129 -14.86 30.10 5.89
N ASN A 130 -15.02 30.17 4.58
CA ASN A 130 -13.89 30.34 3.67
C ASN A 130 -13.44 31.81 3.63
N THR A 131 -12.29 32.07 4.26
CA THR A 131 -11.68 33.40 4.33
C THR A 131 -10.48 33.55 3.40
N TYR A 132 -10.32 32.64 2.44
CA TYR A 132 -9.28 32.75 1.42
C TYR A 132 -9.68 33.80 0.37
N ASP A 133 -8.87 34.85 0.26
CA ASP A 133 -8.97 35.87 -0.78
C ASP A 133 -8.10 35.46 -1.96
N GLY A 134 -8.72 35.00 -3.04
CA GLY A 134 -8.00 34.55 -4.24
C GLY A 134 -7.25 35.64 -5.00
N ALA A 135 -7.61 36.92 -4.84
CA ALA A 135 -6.93 38.03 -5.50
C ALA A 135 -5.63 38.40 -4.79
N ARG A 136 -5.63 38.36 -3.45
CA ARG A 136 -4.43 38.62 -2.63
C ARG A 136 -3.64 37.35 -2.29
N GLY A 137 -4.25 36.18 -2.43
CA GLY A 137 -3.67 34.90 -2.03
C GLY A 137 -3.53 34.74 -0.53
N VAL A 138 -4.40 35.36 0.28
CA VAL A 138 -4.28 35.36 1.75
C VAL A 138 -5.47 34.69 2.43
N ILE A 139 -5.23 34.00 3.53
CA ILE A 139 -6.27 33.56 4.47
C ILE A 139 -6.33 34.57 5.60
N VAL A 140 -7.51 35.15 5.86
CA VAL A 140 -7.73 36.09 6.96
C VAL A 140 -8.45 35.39 8.10
N LEU A 141 -7.88 35.41 9.30
CA LEU A 141 -8.47 34.83 10.51
C LEU A 141 -8.99 35.94 11.42
N SER A 142 -10.07 35.68 12.18
CA SER A 142 -10.42 36.56 13.29
C SER A 142 -9.29 36.64 14.32
N ALA A 143 -9.24 37.72 15.09
CA ALA A 143 -8.24 37.89 16.16
C ALA A 143 -8.25 36.73 17.16
N GLU A 144 -9.43 36.23 17.52
CA GLU A 144 -9.64 35.08 18.40
C GLU A 144 -9.06 33.79 17.79
N ARG A 145 -9.40 33.48 16.53
CA ARG A 145 -8.90 32.29 15.83
C ARG A 145 -7.39 32.37 15.60
N ALA A 146 -6.86 33.56 15.31
CA ALA A 146 -5.43 33.79 15.21
C ALA A 146 -4.70 33.49 16.55
N ALA A 147 -5.28 33.88 17.68
CA ALA A 147 -4.75 33.53 19.00
C ALA A 147 -4.81 32.02 19.27
N ALA A 148 -5.89 31.33 18.89
CA ALA A 148 -5.99 29.87 18.96
C ALA A 148 -4.91 29.18 18.12
N VAL A 149 -4.73 29.61 16.87
CA VAL A 149 -3.70 29.08 15.95
C VAL A 149 -2.29 29.25 16.53
N ARG A 150 -1.98 30.38 17.16
CA ARG A 150 -0.68 30.58 17.83
C ARG A 150 -0.45 29.61 18.99
N ALA A 151 -1.47 29.36 19.80
CA ALA A 151 -1.39 28.41 20.90
C ALA A 151 -1.14 26.98 20.40
N VAL A 152 -1.86 26.55 19.35
CA VAL A 152 -1.65 25.22 18.74
C VAL A 152 -0.30 25.14 18.03
N ALA A 153 0.15 26.21 17.36
CA ALA A 153 1.48 26.24 16.74
C ALA A 153 2.61 26.02 17.75
N ALA A 154 2.52 26.61 18.95
CA ALA A 154 3.49 26.40 20.02
C ALA A 154 3.57 24.93 20.46
N HIS A 155 2.43 24.23 20.54
CA HIS A 155 2.40 22.80 20.83
C HIS A 155 3.19 21.98 19.80
N TYR A 156 2.97 22.23 18.51
CA TYR A 156 3.65 21.50 17.44
C TYR A 156 5.15 21.82 17.35
N ILE A 157 5.54 23.07 17.61
CA ILE A 157 6.96 23.46 17.73
C ILE A 157 7.63 22.72 18.88
N GLY A 158 6.98 22.62 20.04
CA GLY A 158 7.51 21.86 21.18
C GLY A 158 7.58 20.35 20.90
N LEU A 159 6.55 19.80 20.24
CA LEU A 159 6.43 18.36 19.96
C LEU A 159 7.52 17.88 19.00
N PHE A 160 7.75 18.61 17.90
CA PHE A 160 8.77 18.29 16.90
C PHE A 160 10.18 18.80 17.26
N GLY A 161 10.25 19.74 18.20
CA GLY A 161 11.47 20.15 18.88
C GLY A 161 11.82 19.23 20.05
N ASP A 162 12.38 19.81 21.10
CA ASP A 162 12.99 19.13 22.24
C ASP A 162 12.37 19.54 23.59
N ASP A 163 11.14 20.08 23.59
CA ASP A 163 10.46 20.52 24.82
C ASP A 163 10.25 19.32 25.76
N ALA A 164 10.93 19.34 26.92
CA ALA A 164 10.89 18.27 27.91
C ALA A 164 9.49 17.97 28.46
N SER A 165 8.57 18.94 28.46
CA SER A 165 7.20 18.75 28.92
C SER A 165 6.37 17.81 28.03
N LEU A 166 6.79 17.64 26.78
CA LEU A 166 6.14 16.79 25.78
C LEU A 166 6.83 15.43 25.59
N GLU A 167 7.79 15.09 26.44
CA GLU A 167 8.56 13.84 26.31
C GLU A 167 7.68 12.59 26.43
N GLN A 168 6.76 12.57 27.40
CA GLN A 168 5.83 11.46 27.54
C GLN A 168 4.97 11.27 26.28
N LEU A 169 4.52 12.37 25.67
CA LEU A 169 3.73 12.33 24.44
C LEU A 169 4.55 11.83 23.25
N ARG A 170 5.82 12.24 23.16
CA ARG A 170 6.77 11.73 22.16
C ARG A 170 7.00 10.23 22.29
N VAL A 171 7.13 9.71 23.52
CA VAL A 171 7.21 8.26 23.77
C VAL A 171 5.93 7.56 23.29
N GLN A 172 4.75 8.09 23.62
CA GLN A 172 3.47 7.54 23.17
C GLN A 172 3.31 7.58 21.64
N TYR A 173 3.92 8.55 20.96
CA TYR A 173 3.92 8.64 19.50
C TYR A 173 5.06 7.89 18.82
N ALA A 174 5.91 7.19 19.58
CA ALA A 174 7.14 6.56 19.09
C ALA A 174 8.03 7.53 18.29
N MET A 175 8.13 8.77 18.77
CA MET A 175 8.74 9.90 18.08
C MET A 175 9.96 10.44 18.82
N ASN A 176 11.14 10.47 18.21
CA ASN A 176 12.35 10.98 18.86
C ASN A 176 12.27 12.50 19.11
N ALA A 177 12.88 12.97 20.20
CA ALA A 177 13.07 14.40 20.46
C ALA A 177 13.94 15.07 19.38
N GLY A 178 13.65 16.33 19.08
CA GLY A 178 14.42 17.11 18.10
C GLY A 178 14.30 16.57 16.67
N SER A 179 13.16 15.95 16.32
CA SER A 179 12.92 15.38 14.99
C SER A 179 13.13 16.39 13.85
N ILE A 180 12.95 17.68 14.13
CA ILE A 180 13.28 18.80 13.22
C ILE A 180 14.21 19.77 13.95
N PRO A 181 15.54 19.65 13.77
CA PRO A 181 16.49 20.52 14.46
C PRO A 181 16.66 21.90 13.82
N ASP A 182 16.41 22.04 12.51
CA ASP A 182 16.46 23.35 11.85
C ASP A 182 15.31 24.23 12.32
N GLN A 183 15.65 25.38 12.92
CA GLN A 183 14.67 26.26 13.56
C GLN A 183 13.70 26.88 12.56
N ALA A 184 14.09 27.07 11.30
CA ALA A 184 13.23 27.67 10.30
C ALA A 184 12.27 26.63 9.68
N ASP A 185 12.69 25.37 9.55
CA ASP A 185 11.81 24.24 9.24
C ASP A 185 10.83 23.97 10.39
N LEU A 186 11.30 23.99 11.64
CA LEU A 186 10.47 23.78 12.83
C LEU A 186 9.39 24.85 12.97
N LYS A 187 9.73 26.13 12.74
CA LYS A 187 8.76 27.24 12.74
C LYS A 187 7.80 27.21 11.55
N ALA A 188 8.17 26.58 10.43
CA ALA A 188 7.33 26.45 9.26
C ALA A 188 6.36 25.25 9.33
N LEU A 189 6.70 24.20 10.09
CA LEU A 189 5.87 23.00 10.23
C LEU A 189 4.41 23.32 10.60
N PRO A 190 4.10 24.16 11.61
CA PRO A 190 2.73 24.48 11.97
C PRO A 190 1.91 25.06 10.81
N ALA A 191 2.52 25.79 9.88
CA ALA A 191 1.82 26.36 8.73
C ALA A 191 1.22 25.27 7.82
N PHE A 192 1.94 24.16 7.64
CA PHE A 192 1.46 23.03 6.85
C PHE A 192 0.34 22.26 7.54
N VAL A 193 0.50 21.98 8.84
CA VAL A 193 -0.51 21.24 9.62
C VAL A 193 -1.78 22.08 9.79
N PHE A 194 -1.63 23.39 10.05
CA PHE A 194 -2.74 24.34 10.01
C PHE A 194 -3.45 24.31 8.65
N TRP A 195 -2.71 24.41 7.55
CA TRP A 195 -3.29 24.41 6.21
C TRP A 195 -4.06 23.11 5.91
N SER A 196 -3.54 21.95 6.32
CA SER A 196 -4.19 20.67 6.10
C SER A 196 -5.49 20.52 6.91
N ALA A 197 -5.53 21.06 8.13
CA ALA A 197 -6.72 21.14 8.99
C ALA A 197 -7.73 22.20 8.49
N TRP A 198 -7.24 23.37 8.05
CA TRP A 198 -8.05 24.43 7.44
C TRP A 198 -8.77 23.90 6.20
N ALA A 199 -8.06 23.20 5.30
CA ALA A 199 -8.67 22.57 4.12
C ALA A 199 -9.72 21.53 4.52
N ALA A 200 -9.54 20.85 5.66
CA ALA A 200 -10.43 19.79 6.13
C ALA A 200 -11.76 20.30 6.72
N ALA A 201 -11.80 21.53 7.23
CA ALA A 201 -13.00 22.13 7.83
C ALA A 201 -13.66 23.22 6.97
N THR A 202 -12.87 23.93 6.17
CA THR A 202 -13.33 25.11 5.43
C THR A 202 -14.17 24.74 4.22
N ASP A 203 -15.36 25.34 4.11
CA ASP A 203 -16.27 25.12 2.99
C ASP A 203 -15.63 25.52 1.65
N ARG A 204 -15.89 24.71 0.61
CA ARG A 204 -15.50 25.04 -0.76
C ARG A 204 -16.19 26.34 -1.22
N PRO A 205 -15.57 27.13 -2.11
CA PRO A 205 -16.21 28.32 -2.66
C PRO A 205 -17.58 28.01 -3.27
N GLY A 206 -18.61 28.74 -2.84
CA GLY A 206 -19.99 28.54 -3.31
C GLY A 206 -20.70 27.30 -2.76
N ALA A 207 -20.08 26.56 -1.84
CA ALA A 207 -20.70 25.46 -1.13
C ALA A 207 -20.97 25.83 0.33
N SER A 208 -21.89 25.10 0.96
CA SER A 208 -22.19 25.20 2.39
C SER A 208 -22.15 23.79 2.97
N MET A 209 -21.52 23.62 4.14
CA MET A 209 -21.37 22.32 4.80
C MET A 209 -20.64 21.27 3.94
N LEU A 210 -19.69 21.71 3.12
CA LEU A 210 -18.85 20.85 2.28
C LEU A 210 -17.42 21.38 2.21
N SER A 211 -16.52 20.76 2.96
CA SER A 211 -15.10 21.13 2.97
C SER A 211 -14.32 20.64 1.76
N TYR A 212 -13.06 21.08 1.60
CA TYR A 212 -12.20 20.62 0.49
C TYR A 212 -11.96 19.10 0.54
N THR A 213 -11.96 18.48 1.72
CA THR A 213 -11.80 17.04 1.94
C THR A 213 -13.14 16.30 2.03
N SER A 214 -14.22 16.90 1.55
CA SER A 214 -15.57 16.31 1.60
C SER A 214 -16.03 15.99 3.03
N ASN A 215 -15.79 16.94 3.94
CA ASN A 215 -16.07 16.91 5.39
C ASN A 215 -15.24 15.93 6.23
N TRP A 216 -14.25 15.24 5.67
CA TRP A 216 -13.33 14.45 6.49
C TRP A 216 -12.28 15.37 7.17
N PRO A 217 -11.85 15.12 8.42
CA PRO A 217 -12.19 13.99 9.28
C PRO A 217 -13.48 14.21 10.06
N HIS A 218 -14.05 13.14 10.64
CA HIS A 218 -15.17 13.25 11.58
C HIS A 218 -14.79 14.12 12.78
N GLU A 219 -15.42 15.30 12.87
CA GLU A 219 -15.23 16.28 13.94
C GLU A 219 -16.57 17.00 14.19
N PRO A 220 -17.34 16.58 15.21
CA PRO A 220 -18.63 17.19 15.53
C PRO A 220 -18.56 18.69 15.83
N LEU A 221 -17.47 19.20 16.42
CA LEU A 221 -17.34 20.62 16.81
C LEU A 221 -17.39 21.58 15.62
N VAL A 222 -16.94 21.15 14.45
CA VAL A 222 -16.96 21.95 13.21
C VAL A 222 -18.01 21.47 12.22
N GLY A 223 -18.92 20.60 12.66
CA GLY A 223 -19.99 20.05 11.83
C GLY A 223 -19.51 19.12 10.71
N ASN A 224 -18.29 18.56 10.82
CA ASN A 224 -17.78 17.62 9.85
C ASN A 224 -18.48 16.27 9.99
N ARG A 225 -19.49 16.04 9.14
CA ARG A 225 -20.28 14.81 9.05
C ARG A 225 -20.24 14.26 7.62
N PRO A 226 -20.45 12.94 7.42
CA PRO A 226 -20.52 12.36 6.09
C PRO A 226 -21.50 13.13 5.20
N THR A 227 -21.06 13.45 3.98
CA THR A 227 -21.94 14.11 3.01
C THR A 227 -23.04 13.16 2.54
N THR A 228 -24.16 13.71 2.06
CA THR A 228 -25.21 12.92 1.41
C THR A 228 -24.66 12.05 0.28
N GLY A 229 -23.68 12.58 -0.48
CA GLY A 229 -22.99 11.84 -1.54
C GLY A 229 -22.26 10.61 -1.01
N ALA A 230 -21.51 10.72 0.10
CA ALA A 230 -20.83 9.58 0.71
C ALA A 230 -21.83 8.47 1.10
N GLY A 231 -23.00 8.84 1.64
CA GLY A 231 -24.06 7.88 1.96
C GLY A 231 -24.67 7.20 0.72
N ILE A 232 -25.12 7.97 -0.27
CA ILE A 232 -25.79 7.44 -1.47
C ILE A 232 -24.84 6.57 -2.31
N TRP A 233 -23.59 7.00 -2.52
CA TRP A 233 -22.63 6.24 -3.31
C TRP A 233 -22.16 4.96 -2.61
N SER A 234 -22.17 4.94 -1.28
CA SER A 234 -21.98 3.70 -0.53
C SER A 234 -23.07 2.68 -0.84
N ILE A 235 -24.35 3.08 -0.76
CA ILE A 235 -25.49 2.20 -1.07
C ILE A 235 -25.44 1.74 -2.53
N ALA A 236 -25.21 2.68 -3.47
CA ALA A 236 -25.16 2.38 -4.90
C ALA A 236 -24.04 1.38 -5.23
N SER A 237 -22.86 1.54 -4.62
CA SER A 237 -21.71 0.65 -4.85
C SER A 237 -22.00 -0.79 -4.39
N VAL A 238 -22.68 -0.96 -3.25
CA VAL A 238 -23.08 -2.28 -2.73
C VAL A 238 -24.11 -2.93 -3.65
N ILE A 239 -25.13 -2.18 -4.09
CA ILE A 239 -26.15 -2.68 -5.03
C ILE A 239 -25.49 -3.14 -6.33
N LEU A 240 -24.61 -2.32 -6.90
CA LEU A 240 -23.89 -2.64 -8.12
C LEU A 240 -23.02 -3.90 -7.94
N MET A 241 -22.27 -4.00 -6.84
CA MET A 241 -21.43 -5.15 -6.54
C MET A 241 -22.26 -6.45 -6.47
N ILE A 242 -23.37 -6.44 -5.72
CA ILE A 242 -24.24 -7.62 -5.59
C ILE A 242 -24.82 -8.01 -6.96
N ALA A 243 -25.30 -7.05 -7.73
CA ALA A 243 -25.82 -7.30 -9.07
C ALA A 243 -24.75 -7.85 -10.02
N ALA A 244 -23.52 -7.32 -9.96
CA ALA A 244 -22.39 -7.76 -10.77
C ALA A 244 -21.90 -9.17 -10.37
N ILE A 245 -21.84 -9.48 -9.07
CA ILE A 245 -21.56 -10.83 -8.57
C ILE A 245 -22.62 -11.80 -9.09
N ALA A 246 -23.91 -11.48 -8.95
CA ALA A 246 -24.99 -12.33 -9.44
C ALA A 246 -24.89 -12.56 -10.96
N ALA A 247 -24.65 -11.50 -11.73
CA ALA A 247 -24.47 -11.59 -13.18
C ALA A 247 -23.26 -12.45 -13.56
N MET A 248 -22.14 -12.32 -12.85
CA MET A 248 -20.94 -13.11 -13.10
C MET A 248 -21.13 -14.58 -12.74
N VAL A 249 -21.80 -14.89 -11.61
CA VAL A 249 -22.17 -16.26 -11.22
C VAL A 249 -23.11 -16.87 -12.27
N MET A 250 -24.13 -16.15 -12.71
CA MET A 250 -25.04 -16.61 -13.77
C MET A 250 -24.31 -16.88 -15.08
N ASN A 251 -23.38 -16.00 -15.47
CA ASN A 251 -22.58 -16.19 -16.67
C ASN A 251 -21.65 -17.42 -16.55
N HIS A 252 -20.97 -17.57 -15.42
CA HIS A 252 -20.10 -18.71 -15.15
C HIS A 252 -20.87 -20.03 -15.12
N ALA A 253 -22.08 -20.05 -14.55
CA ALA A 253 -22.90 -21.26 -14.49
C ALA A 253 -23.51 -21.69 -15.85
N ARG A 254 -23.66 -20.76 -16.80
CA ARG A 254 -24.17 -21.04 -18.16
C ARG A 254 -23.12 -21.68 -19.05
N ASP A 255 -21.88 -21.24 -18.93
CA ASP A 255 -20.77 -21.75 -19.74
C ASP A 255 -20.34 -23.12 -19.20
N LYS A 256 -20.54 -24.19 -19.98
CA LYS A 256 -19.92 -25.50 -19.69
C LYS A 256 -18.42 -25.37 -19.97
N GLU A 257 -17.61 -25.44 -18.93
CA GLU A 257 -16.16 -25.57 -19.10
C GLU A 257 -15.82 -26.94 -19.71
N GLU A 258 -14.86 -26.94 -20.62
CA GLU A 258 -14.28 -28.19 -21.14
C GLU A 258 -13.46 -28.87 -20.05
N ASP A 259 -13.51 -30.21 -20.02
CA ASP A 259 -12.71 -30.99 -19.08
C ASP A 259 -11.20 -30.70 -19.22
N ASP A 260 -10.52 -30.70 -18.08
CA ASP A 260 -9.06 -30.61 -18.00
C ASP A 260 -8.41 -31.65 -18.95
N PRO A 261 -7.30 -31.31 -19.62
CA PRO A 261 -6.64 -32.23 -20.52
C PRO A 261 -6.07 -33.42 -19.74
N ALA A 262 -5.98 -34.59 -20.39
CA ALA A 262 -5.25 -35.72 -19.81
C ALA A 262 -3.79 -35.30 -19.55
N PRO A 263 -3.31 -35.34 -18.29
CA PRO A 263 -1.98 -34.87 -17.96
C PRO A 263 -0.92 -35.75 -18.62
N PRO A 264 0.22 -35.18 -19.04
CA PRO A 264 1.29 -35.95 -19.66
C PRO A 264 1.82 -37.04 -18.71
N PRO A 265 2.30 -38.18 -19.23
CA PRO A 265 2.74 -39.30 -18.40
C PRO A 265 3.99 -39.00 -17.57
N ALA A 266 4.77 -37.99 -17.95
CA ALA A 266 5.95 -37.52 -17.23
C ALA A 266 6.01 -36.00 -17.21
N ASP A 267 6.72 -35.44 -16.23
CA ASP A 267 6.91 -34.00 -16.04
C ASP A 267 7.49 -33.35 -17.32
N PRO A 268 6.74 -32.45 -18.00
CA PRO A 268 7.17 -31.80 -19.24
C PRO A 268 8.41 -30.94 -19.08
N LEU A 269 8.65 -30.42 -17.87
CA LEU A 269 9.80 -29.57 -17.56
C LEU A 269 11.03 -30.38 -17.12
N PHE A 270 10.89 -31.69 -16.92
CA PHE A 270 11.96 -32.58 -16.47
C PHE A 270 13.19 -32.52 -17.39
N LYS A 271 12.97 -32.47 -18.71
CA LYS A 271 14.03 -32.49 -19.72
C LYS A 271 14.56 -31.09 -20.06
N LEU A 272 13.99 -30.04 -19.48
CA LEU A 272 14.40 -28.66 -19.76
C LEU A 272 15.77 -28.39 -19.13
N ARG A 273 16.81 -28.24 -19.96
CA ARG A 273 18.13 -27.81 -19.50
C ARG A 273 18.10 -26.31 -19.25
N ALA A 274 18.26 -25.91 -17.98
CA ALA A 274 18.32 -24.51 -17.61
C ALA A 274 19.48 -23.79 -18.31
N THR A 275 19.17 -22.69 -19.00
CA THR A 275 20.15 -21.89 -19.73
C THR A 275 21.06 -21.09 -18.77
N PRO A 276 22.18 -20.52 -19.26
CA PRO A 276 23.06 -19.71 -18.42
C PRO A 276 22.38 -18.52 -17.74
N SER A 277 21.44 -17.81 -18.39
CA SER A 277 20.69 -16.73 -17.74
C SER A 277 19.68 -17.25 -16.72
N MET A 278 19.03 -18.38 -16.97
CA MET A 278 18.13 -19.02 -15.98
C MET A 278 18.91 -19.39 -14.72
N GLN A 279 20.10 -19.97 -14.86
CA GLN A 279 20.97 -20.27 -13.71
C GLN A 279 21.36 -19.00 -12.94
N ALA A 280 21.54 -17.88 -13.63
CA ALA A 280 21.87 -16.60 -13.01
C ALA A 280 20.71 -15.98 -12.21
N THR A 281 19.45 -16.42 -12.37
CA THR A 281 18.34 -15.93 -11.54
C THR A 281 18.33 -16.57 -10.15
N LYS A 282 19.05 -17.69 -9.95
CA LYS A 282 19.10 -18.41 -8.66
C LYS A 282 19.48 -17.49 -7.49
N LYS A 283 20.46 -16.60 -7.68
CA LYS A 283 20.90 -15.62 -6.67
C LYS A 283 19.84 -14.58 -6.29
N TYR A 284 18.93 -14.24 -7.20
CA TYR A 284 17.83 -13.31 -6.89
C TYR A 284 16.91 -13.92 -5.83
N PHE A 285 16.54 -15.19 -5.98
CA PHE A 285 15.65 -15.87 -5.04
C PHE A 285 16.24 -15.97 -3.63
N PHE A 286 17.56 -16.13 -3.50
CA PHE A 286 18.21 -16.10 -2.18
C PHE A 286 18.20 -14.70 -1.56
N VAL A 287 18.43 -13.65 -2.36
CA VAL A 287 18.30 -12.26 -1.89
C VAL A 287 16.86 -11.94 -1.49
N VAL A 288 15.87 -12.43 -2.24
CA VAL A 288 14.44 -12.30 -1.86
C VAL A 288 14.19 -12.86 -0.47
N ILE A 289 14.69 -14.05 -0.17
CA ILE A 289 14.51 -14.68 1.16
C ILE A 289 15.22 -13.86 2.25
N ALA A 290 16.42 -13.33 1.97
CA ALA A 290 17.11 -12.44 2.90
C ALA A 290 16.33 -11.15 3.16
N LEU A 291 15.72 -10.55 2.13
CA LEU A 291 14.88 -9.36 2.27
C LEU A 291 13.59 -9.66 3.05
N ILE A 292 12.98 -10.84 2.89
CA ILE A 292 11.84 -11.27 3.70
C ILE A 292 12.22 -11.32 5.18
N LEU A 293 13.36 -11.94 5.52
CA LEU A 293 13.83 -12.00 6.91
C LEU A 293 14.06 -10.60 7.51
N ALA A 294 14.74 -9.72 6.76
CA ALA A 294 14.98 -8.36 7.20
C ALA A 294 13.66 -7.58 7.36
N GLN A 295 12.72 -7.73 6.44
CA GLN A 295 11.41 -7.07 6.48
C GLN A 295 10.58 -7.51 7.68
N VAL A 296 10.59 -8.80 8.01
CA VAL A 296 9.88 -9.35 9.18
C VAL A 296 10.54 -8.88 10.47
N GLY A 297 11.87 -8.85 10.53
CA GLY A 297 12.60 -8.28 11.68
C GLY A 297 12.24 -6.80 11.91
N MET A 298 12.20 -6.00 10.86
CA MET A 298 11.78 -4.60 10.94
C MET A 298 10.31 -4.43 11.30
N GLY A 299 9.45 -5.36 10.89
CA GLY A 299 8.05 -5.42 11.29
C GLY A 299 7.88 -5.65 12.78
N ALA A 300 8.64 -6.60 13.35
CA ALA A 300 8.64 -6.88 14.79
C ALA A 300 9.11 -5.67 15.62
N ILE A 301 10.19 -5.01 15.19
CA ILE A 301 10.70 -3.79 15.85
C ILE A 301 9.66 -2.67 15.79
N THR A 302 9.06 -2.45 14.62
CA THR A 302 8.02 -1.41 14.43
C THR A 302 6.79 -1.67 15.29
N ALA A 303 6.35 -2.92 15.40
CA ALA A 303 5.22 -3.30 16.25
C ALA A 303 5.52 -3.10 17.74
N HIS A 304 6.76 -3.39 18.17
CA HIS A 304 7.18 -3.22 19.56
C HIS A 304 7.15 -1.76 20.04
N TYR A 305 7.54 -0.83 19.17
CA TYR A 305 7.47 0.61 19.47
C TYR A 305 6.04 1.13 19.69
N ALA A 306 5.00 0.41 19.24
CA ALA A 306 3.63 0.78 19.55
C ALA A 306 3.27 0.62 21.04
N VAL A 307 4.09 -0.10 21.82
CA VAL A 307 3.90 -0.32 23.26
C VAL A 307 4.97 0.41 24.07
N GLU A 308 6.24 0.25 23.71
CA GLU A 308 7.37 0.77 24.50
C GLU A 308 7.92 2.11 23.99
N GLY A 309 7.34 2.67 22.93
CA GLY A 309 7.71 3.97 22.39
C GLY A 309 9.13 4.01 21.85
N HIS A 310 10.09 4.49 22.64
CA HIS A 310 11.51 4.62 22.25
C HIS A 310 12.38 3.42 22.64
N SER A 311 11.91 2.56 23.54
CA SER A 311 12.70 1.41 24.01
C SER A 311 12.32 0.11 23.30
N PHE A 312 13.26 -0.82 23.31
CA PHE A 312 13.08 -2.19 22.89
C PHE A 312 13.57 -3.12 24.01
N PHE A 313 12.65 -3.58 24.86
CA PHE A 313 12.94 -4.32 26.09
C PHE A 313 13.90 -3.57 27.02
N GLY A 314 13.69 -2.27 27.19
CA GLY A 314 14.52 -1.38 28.02
C GLY A 314 15.81 -0.88 27.36
N TYR A 315 16.18 -1.37 26.16
CA TYR A 315 17.29 -0.83 25.39
C TYR A 315 16.83 0.35 24.53
N PRO A 316 17.56 1.49 24.47
CA PRO A 316 17.18 2.66 23.67
C PRO A 316 17.47 2.45 22.17
N LEU A 317 16.83 1.45 21.55
CA LEU A 317 17.06 1.10 20.15
C LEU A 317 16.67 2.24 19.19
N ALA A 318 15.73 3.09 19.58
CA ALA A 318 15.28 4.22 18.76
C ALA A 318 16.37 5.27 18.48
N ASP A 319 17.47 5.28 19.24
CA ASP A 319 18.64 6.15 18.98
C ASP A 319 19.36 5.80 17.68
N ILE A 320 19.29 4.52 17.26
CA ILE A 320 19.93 4.02 16.04
C ILE A 320 18.92 3.48 15.03
N LEU A 321 17.73 3.07 15.44
CA LEU A 321 16.72 2.50 14.56
C LEU A 321 15.32 2.96 15.02
N PRO A 322 15.02 4.27 14.88
CA PRO A 322 13.73 4.82 15.31
C PRO A 322 12.56 4.23 14.51
N PHE A 323 11.35 4.39 15.04
CA PHE A 323 10.11 3.91 14.43
C PHE A 323 9.98 4.29 12.95
N VAL A 324 10.28 5.54 12.60
CA VAL A 324 10.27 6.02 11.20
C VAL A 324 11.16 5.18 10.30
N VAL A 325 12.36 4.82 10.77
CA VAL A 325 13.32 4.02 9.99
C VAL A 325 12.86 2.57 9.91
N SER A 326 12.50 1.94 11.03
CA SER A 326 12.06 0.55 11.03
C SER A 326 10.81 0.35 10.16
N ARG A 327 9.83 1.26 10.24
CA ARG A 327 8.62 1.22 9.40
C ARG A 327 8.95 1.48 7.92
N THR A 328 9.85 2.42 7.64
CA THR A 328 10.31 2.69 6.26
C THR A 328 10.92 1.43 5.66
N ILE A 329 11.85 0.78 6.35
CA ILE A 329 12.49 -0.44 5.84
C ILE A 329 11.47 -1.56 5.69
N HIS A 330 10.56 -1.73 6.67
CA HIS A 330 9.51 -2.75 6.61
C HIS A 330 8.61 -2.59 5.37
N THR A 331 8.05 -1.40 5.16
CA THR A 331 7.14 -1.12 4.04
C THR A 331 7.86 -1.12 2.69
N GLN A 332 9.08 -0.58 2.62
CA GLN A 332 9.86 -0.54 1.40
C GLN A 332 10.31 -1.96 0.99
N PHE A 333 10.78 -2.78 1.93
CA PHE A 333 11.19 -4.15 1.62
C PHE A 333 10.00 -5.01 1.22
N ALA A 334 8.81 -4.81 1.79
CA ALA A 334 7.60 -5.52 1.41
C ALA A 334 7.33 -5.40 -0.11
N VAL A 335 7.50 -4.21 -0.69
CA VAL A 335 7.37 -4.01 -2.14
C VAL A 335 8.57 -4.59 -2.90
N LEU A 336 9.79 -4.31 -2.44
CA LEU A 336 11.02 -4.64 -3.17
C LEU A 336 11.26 -6.15 -3.31
N TRP A 337 11.04 -6.95 -2.26
CA TRP A 337 11.29 -8.39 -2.35
C TRP A 337 10.25 -9.06 -3.23
N ILE A 338 8.98 -8.63 -3.15
CA ILE A 338 7.90 -9.10 -4.00
C ILE A 338 8.27 -8.78 -5.45
N ALA A 339 8.49 -7.52 -5.80
CA ALA A 339 8.90 -7.15 -7.15
C ALA A 339 10.13 -7.96 -7.63
N THR A 340 11.16 -8.11 -6.80
CA THR A 340 12.37 -8.87 -7.15
C THR A 340 12.09 -10.34 -7.45
N ALA A 341 11.22 -11.00 -6.70
CA ALA A 341 10.84 -12.40 -6.97
C ALA A 341 10.16 -12.56 -8.33
N TRP A 342 9.38 -11.56 -8.74
CA TRP A 342 8.63 -11.56 -9.99
C TRP A 342 9.54 -11.24 -11.17
N LEU A 343 10.44 -10.26 -10.99
CA LEU A 343 11.48 -9.94 -11.96
C LEU A 343 12.33 -11.18 -12.27
N ALA A 344 12.79 -11.87 -11.23
CA ALA A 344 13.58 -13.09 -11.33
C ALA A 344 12.81 -14.22 -12.00
N THR A 345 11.51 -14.36 -11.69
CA THR A 345 10.62 -15.33 -12.33
C THR A 345 10.47 -15.02 -13.82
N GLY A 346 10.20 -13.78 -14.21
CA GLY A 346 10.13 -13.35 -15.61
C GLY A 346 11.40 -13.71 -16.40
N LEU A 347 12.57 -13.41 -15.83
CA LEU A 347 13.86 -13.72 -16.44
C LEU A 347 14.14 -15.23 -16.53
N TYR A 348 13.58 -16.03 -15.63
CA TYR A 348 13.68 -17.49 -15.65
C TYR A 348 12.73 -18.12 -16.69
N ILE A 349 11.47 -17.70 -16.70
CA ILE A 349 10.47 -18.29 -17.59
C ILE A 349 10.72 -17.91 -19.05
N ALA A 350 11.30 -16.75 -19.34
CA ALA A 350 11.40 -16.26 -20.71
C ALA A 350 12.23 -17.16 -21.64
N PRO A 351 13.47 -17.59 -21.30
CA PRO A 351 14.21 -18.58 -22.08
C PRO A 351 13.57 -19.96 -22.02
N ALA A 352 12.94 -20.33 -20.90
CA ALA A 352 12.22 -21.60 -20.78
C ALA A 352 11.03 -21.70 -21.76
N ILE A 353 10.37 -20.56 -22.02
CA ILE A 353 9.24 -20.47 -22.94
C ILE A 353 9.73 -20.45 -24.39
N SER A 354 10.71 -19.60 -24.72
CA SER A 354 11.15 -19.42 -26.10
C SER A 354 12.09 -20.52 -26.57
N GLY A 355 12.71 -21.27 -25.65
CA GLY A 355 13.80 -22.21 -25.96
C GLY A 355 15.05 -21.50 -26.49
N HIS A 356 15.16 -20.19 -26.30
CA HIS A 356 16.20 -19.36 -26.87
C HIS A 356 16.93 -18.58 -25.77
N GLU A 357 18.26 -18.67 -25.77
CA GLU A 357 19.14 -17.87 -24.93
C GLU A 357 19.73 -16.72 -25.77
N PRO A 358 19.28 -15.46 -25.57
CA PRO A 358 19.83 -14.33 -26.31
C PRO A 358 21.30 -14.04 -25.95
N ARG A 359 22.09 -13.49 -26.90
CA ARG A 359 23.50 -13.10 -26.66
C ARG A 359 23.61 -12.14 -25.47
N PHE A 360 24.58 -12.34 -24.57
CA PHE A 360 24.76 -11.51 -23.37
C PHE A 360 23.56 -11.49 -22.39
N GLN A 361 22.58 -12.40 -22.49
CA GLN A 361 21.44 -12.44 -21.55
C GLN A 361 21.89 -12.65 -20.11
N LYS A 362 22.79 -13.61 -19.85
CA LYS A 362 23.40 -13.82 -18.53
C LYS A 362 24.11 -12.57 -17.99
N LEU A 363 24.81 -11.83 -18.86
CA LEU A 363 25.49 -10.59 -18.47
C LEU A 363 24.47 -9.53 -18.03
N GLY A 364 23.42 -9.32 -18.83
CA GLY A 364 22.33 -8.39 -18.47
C GLY A 364 21.62 -8.77 -17.18
N VAL A 365 21.31 -10.06 -16.99
CA VAL A 365 20.72 -10.57 -15.73
C VAL A 365 21.66 -10.36 -14.54
N ASN A 366 22.97 -10.50 -14.72
CA ASN A 366 23.94 -10.23 -13.66
C ASN A 366 24.09 -8.74 -13.36
N PHE A 367 24.12 -7.89 -14.39
CA PHE A 367 24.20 -6.44 -14.23
C PHE A 367 22.97 -5.90 -13.50
N LEU A 368 21.77 -6.30 -13.94
CA LEU A 368 20.52 -5.95 -13.27
C LEU A 368 20.52 -6.37 -11.80
N PHE A 369 21.06 -7.54 -11.48
CA PHE A 369 21.12 -8.04 -10.09
C PHE A 369 21.93 -7.10 -9.21
N TYR A 370 23.15 -6.74 -9.64
CA TYR A 370 24.02 -5.87 -8.87
C TYR A 370 23.50 -4.43 -8.83
N ALA A 371 22.85 -3.97 -9.90
CA ALA A 371 22.16 -2.68 -9.91
C ALA A 371 21.03 -2.64 -8.87
N LEU A 372 20.16 -3.65 -8.83
CA LEU A 372 19.09 -3.74 -7.83
C LEU A 372 19.65 -3.84 -6.41
N LEU A 373 20.71 -4.64 -6.19
CA LEU A 373 21.37 -4.75 -4.89
C LEU A 373 21.94 -3.39 -4.44
N PHE A 374 22.60 -2.66 -5.35
CA PHE A 374 23.11 -1.31 -5.10
C PHE A 374 21.98 -0.33 -4.76
N ILE A 375 20.86 -0.37 -5.49
CA ILE A 375 19.71 0.49 -5.25
C ILE A 375 19.06 0.18 -3.89
N VAL A 376 18.83 -1.08 -3.57
CA VAL A 376 18.20 -1.50 -2.30
C VAL A 376 19.11 -1.13 -1.13
N ALA A 377 20.38 -1.56 -1.15
CA ALA A 377 21.31 -1.26 -0.06
C ALA A 377 21.59 0.24 0.07
N GLY A 378 21.77 0.93 -1.06
CA GLY A 378 22.04 2.37 -1.10
C GLY A 378 20.86 3.21 -0.61
N SER A 379 19.65 2.93 -1.10
CA SER A 379 18.44 3.66 -0.65
C SER A 379 18.14 3.42 0.83
N THR A 380 18.29 2.18 1.32
CA THR A 380 18.12 1.88 2.75
C THR A 380 19.17 2.58 3.60
N ALA A 381 20.45 2.52 3.22
CA ALA A 381 21.52 3.16 3.98
C ALA A 381 21.41 4.68 3.99
N MET A 382 21.13 5.31 2.84
CA MET A 382 20.95 6.77 2.76
C MET A 382 19.66 7.23 3.44
N GLY A 383 18.57 6.47 3.33
CA GLY A 383 17.34 6.75 4.07
C GLY A 383 17.56 6.67 5.58
N TRP A 384 18.23 5.62 6.04
CA TRP A 384 18.58 5.43 7.45
C TRP A 384 19.47 6.54 8.00
N LEU A 385 20.62 6.80 7.37
CA LEU A 385 21.54 7.85 7.79
C LEU A 385 20.93 9.24 7.68
N GLY A 386 20.12 9.48 6.64
CA GLY A 386 19.43 10.75 6.43
C GLY A 386 18.45 11.08 7.54
N SER A 387 17.63 10.10 7.95
CA SER A 387 16.68 10.24 9.05
C SER A 387 17.39 10.38 10.40
N LEU A 388 18.40 9.55 10.69
CA LEU A 388 19.16 9.62 11.96
C LEU A 388 19.93 10.93 12.14
N GLN A 389 20.51 11.46 11.06
CA GLN A 389 21.39 12.63 11.11
C GLN A 389 20.65 13.92 10.74
N HIS A 390 19.32 13.87 10.62
CA HIS A 390 18.45 15.00 10.29
C HIS A 390 19.00 15.88 9.14
N LYS A 391 19.38 15.26 8.00
CA LYS A 391 20.08 15.94 6.89
C LYS A 391 19.22 16.95 6.10
N GLY A 392 18.01 17.23 6.55
CA GLY A 392 17.08 18.21 5.96
C GLY A 392 16.35 17.71 4.72
N SER A 393 15.38 18.51 4.27
CA SER A 393 14.43 18.14 3.21
C SER A 393 15.05 17.90 1.83
N ALA A 394 16.11 18.63 1.48
CA ALA A 394 16.80 18.45 0.21
C ALA A 394 17.47 17.08 0.11
N PHE A 395 18.18 16.67 1.17
CA PHE A 395 18.81 15.35 1.24
C PHE A 395 17.74 14.25 1.28
N ALA A 396 16.73 14.40 2.13
CA ALA A 396 15.59 13.51 2.26
C ALA A 396 14.93 13.22 0.90
N PHE A 397 14.68 14.27 0.10
CA PHE A 397 14.06 14.11 -1.21
C PHE A 397 14.94 13.38 -2.23
N TRP A 398 16.23 13.75 -2.35
CA TRP A 398 17.08 13.24 -3.43
C TRP A 398 17.74 11.90 -3.14
N LEU A 399 18.25 11.72 -1.92
CA LEU A 399 19.09 10.58 -1.55
C LEU A 399 18.53 9.81 -0.34
N GLY A 400 17.85 10.48 0.58
CA GLY A 400 17.37 9.94 1.84
C GLY A 400 15.97 9.34 1.74
N ASN A 401 15.15 9.65 2.76
CA ASN A 401 13.77 9.21 2.89
C ASN A 401 12.80 10.35 2.51
N GLN A 402 11.97 10.16 1.48
CA GLN A 402 10.97 11.14 1.04
C GLN A 402 9.79 11.30 2.01
N GLY A 403 9.62 10.42 2.99
CA GLY A 403 8.51 10.50 3.96
C GLY A 403 7.15 10.10 3.40
N LEU A 404 7.08 9.56 2.18
CA LEU A 404 5.85 9.00 1.58
C LEU A 404 5.85 7.49 1.74
N GLU A 405 4.79 6.91 2.28
CA GLU A 405 4.71 5.46 2.45
C GLU A 405 4.68 4.73 1.10
N PHE A 406 5.26 3.53 1.06
CA PHE A 406 5.52 2.73 -0.16
C PHE A 406 6.45 3.37 -1.21
N THR A 407 6.75 4.67 -1.10
CA THR A 407 7.58 5.45 -2.04
C THR A 407 8.68 6.24 -1.33
N SER A 408 9.15 5.71 -0.20
CA SER A 408 10.02 6.41 0.73
C SER A 408 11.44 6.62 0.22
N MET A 409 11.95 5.83 -0.74
CA MET A 409 13.32 5.99 -1.22
C MET A 409 13.51 7.32 -1.95
N GLY A 410 14.67 7.96 -1.78
CA GLY A 410 15.02 9.21 -2.47
C GLY A 410 14.90 9.15 -3.99
N ARG A 411 14.67 10.31 -4.61
CA ARG A 411 14.39 10.48 -6.05
C ARG A 411 15.46 9.86 -6.95
N LEU A 412 16.75 9.94 -6.57
CA LEU A 412 17.82 9.29 -7.34
C LEU A 412 17.62 7.78 -7.41
N TRP A 413 17.28 7.16 -6.28
CA TRP A 413 17.05 5.72 -6.19
C TRP A 413 15.82 5.28 -6.99
N GLN A 414 14.75 6.09 -6.99
CA GLN A 414 13.59 5.83 -7.84
C GLN A 414 13.92 5.92 -9.32
N ILE A 415 14.70 6.91 -9.75
CA ILE A 415 15.15 7.00 -11.15
C ILE A 415 15.98 5.77 -11.54
N LEU A 416 16.94 5.37 -10.70
CA LEU A 416 17.75 4.18 -10.94
C LEU A 416 16.89 2.90 -10.97
N LEU A 417 15.90 2.79 -10.08
CA LEU A 417 14.95 1.68 -10.09
C LEU A 417 14.11 1.65 -11.36
N PHE A 418 13.63 2.81 -11.82
CA PHE A 418 12.91 2.93 -13.09
C PHE A 418 13.76 2.44 -14.27
N VAL A 419 15.02 2.90 -14.37
CA VAL A 419 15.96 2.42 -15.39
C VAL A 419 16.20 0.91 -15.27
N GLY A 420 16.34 0.40 -14.05
CA GLY A 420 16.46 -1.04 -13.78
C GLY A 420 15.25 -1.84 -14.25
N LEU A 421 14.04 -1.33 -14.04
CA LEU A 421 12.79 -1.94 -14.51
C LEU A 421 12.68 -1.92 -16.04
N LEU A 422 13.05 -0.83 -16.70
CA LEU A 422 13.10 -0.76 -18.17
C LEU A 422 14.13 -1.74 -18.74
N LEU A 423 15.30 -1.86 -18.11
CA LEU A 423 16.29 -2.86 -18.46
C LEU A 423 15.73 -4.28 -18.29
N TRP A 424 15.02 -4.55 -17.20
CA TRP A 424 14.37 -5.83 -16.97
C TRP A 424 13.35 -6.15 -18.07
N VAL A 425 12.47 -5.22 -18.44
CA VAL A 425 11.52 -5.39 -19.55
C VAL A 425 12.24 -5.68 -20.86
N ALA A 426 13.35 -4.99 -21.15
CA ALA A 426 14.15 -5.24 -22.33
C ALA A 426 14.75 -6.65 -22.35
N LEU A 427 15.30 -7.11 -21.22
CA LEU A 427 15.85 -8.47 -21.09
C LEU A 427 14.78 -9.54 -21.23
N LEU A 428 13.62 -9.34 -20.61
CA LEU A 428 12.46 -10.23 -20.68
C LEU A 428 11.93 -10.30 -22.13
N GLY A 429 11.66 -9.15 -22.73
CA GLY A 429 11.13 -9.03 -24.09
C GLY A 429 12.03 -9.69 -25.12
N ARG A 430 13.35 -9.48 -25.02
CA ARG A 430 14.33 -10.08 -25.93
C ARG A 430 14.37 -11.60 -25.84
N ALA A 431 14.22 -12.16 -24.64
CA ALA A 431 14.15 -13.61 -24.44
C ALA A 431 12.81 -14.20 -24.90
N LEU A 432 11.69 -13.47 -24.76
CA LEU A 432 10.36 -13.90 -25.20
C LEU A 432 10.11 -13.68 -26.71
N TRP A 433 10.86 -12.80 -27.37
CA TRP A 433 10.61 -12.35 -28.74
C TRP A 433 10.42 -13.49 -29.77
N PRO A 434 11.22 -14.58 -29.76
CA PRO A 434 11.01 -15.69 -30.68
C PRO A 434 9.65 -16.38 -30.49
N ALA A 435 9.18 -16.49 -29.24
CA ALA A 435 7.90 -17.10 -28.92
C ALA A 435 6.70 -16.19 -29.26
N LEU A 436 6.87 -14.87 -29.15
CA LEU A 436 5.86 -13.89 -29.57
C LEU A 436 5.69 -13.86 -31.09
N LYS A 437 6.77 -14.06 -31.85
CA LYS A 437 6.72 -14.13 -33.32
C LYS A 437 6.11 -15.42 -33.85
N LYS A 438 6.37 -16.55 -33.19
CA LYS A 438 5.89 -17.86 -33.63
C LYS A 438 4.37 -18.01 -33.40
N PRO A 439 3.55 -18.27 -34.43
CA PRO A 439 2.14 -18.61 -34.23
C PRO A 439 2.00 -19.86 -33.35
N SER A 440 1.21 -19.75 -32.29
CA SER A 440 0.88 -20.86 -31.38
C SER A 440 -0.40 -20.55 -30.61
N GLU A 441 -1.03 -21.57 -30.02
CA GLU A 441 -2.21 -21.39 -29.16
C GLU A 441 -1.90 -20.60 -27.89
N SER A 442 -0.69 -20.76 -27.34
CA SER A 442 -0.22 -20.04 -26.16
C SER A 442 0.30 -18.62 -26.45
N ARG A 443 0.36 -18.19 -27.73
CA ARG A 443 0.86 -16.85 -28.10
C ARG A 443 0.13 -15.72 -27.38
N GLY A 444 -1.18 -15.86 -27.15
CA GLY A 444 -1.97 -14.86 -26.43
C GLY A 444 -1.58 -14.74 -24.95
N LEU A 445 -1.33 -15.87 -24.27
CA LEU A 445 -0.81 -15.90 -22.90
C LEU A 445 0.56 -15.22 -22.81
N ILE A 446 1.45 -15.55 -23.74
CA ILE A 446 2.81 -14.98 -23.79
C ILE A 446 2.74 -13.47 -24.05
N ALA A 447 1.84 -13.04 -24.94
CA ALA A 447 1.59 -11.62 -25.18
C ALA A 447 1.06 -10.91 -23.92
N MET A 448 0.18 -11.54 -23.14
CA MET A 448 -0.32 -10.99 -21.88
C MET A 448 0.79 -10.86 -20.84
N VAL A 449 1.64 -11.88 -20.68
CA VAL A 449 2.82 -11.82 -19.78
C VAL A 449 3.76 -10.69 -20.19
N PHE A 450 4.02 -10.52 -21.49
CA PHE A 450 4.89 -9.43 -21.95
C PHE A 450 4.24 -8.04 -21.78
N LEU A 451 2.95 -7.90 -22.08
CA LEU A 451 2.22 -6.64 -21.92
C LEU A 451 2.14 -6.21 -20.45
N SER A 452 1.78 -7.13 -19.56
CA SER A 452 1.74 -6.86 -18.11
C SER A 452 3.13 -6.52 -17.58
N ALA A 453 4.19 -7.20 -18.02
CA ALA A 453 5.56 -6.82 -17.69
C ALA A 453 5.95 -5.42 -18.20
N LEU A 454 5.53 -5.06 -19.42
CA LEU A 454 5.74 -3.72 -19.95
C LEU A 454 5.01 -2.67 -19.10
N CYS A 455 3.78 -2.95 -18.66
CA CYS A 455 3.05 -2.06 -17.75
C CYS A 455 3.77 -1.93 -16.40
N ILE A 456 4.25 -3.03 -15.82
CA ILE A 456 5.08 -3.00 -14.60
C ILE A 456 6.33 -2.14 -14.81
N GLY A 457 7.03 -2.28 -15.92
CA GLY A 457 8.21 -1.44 -16.18
C GLY A 457 7.87 0.03 -16.40
N GLY A 458 6.86 0.30 -17.23
CA GLY A 458 6.51 1.65 -17.70
C GLY A 458 5.76 2.49 -16.67
N PHE A 459 4.77 1.92 -15.97
CA PHE A 459 3.93 2.69 -15.04
C PHE A 459 4.67 3.09 -13.77
N TYR A 460 5.82 2.51 -13.46
CA TYR A 460 6.68 3.04 -12.41
C TYR A 460 7.10 4.51 -12.67
N ALA A 461 7.03 5.00 -13.91
CA ALA A 461 7.25 6.39 -14.27
C ALA A 461 6.32 7.37 -13.54
N THR A 462 5.11 6.95 -13.13
CA THR A 462 4.20 7.80 -12.35
C THR A 462 4.79 8.17 -10.99
N SER A 463 5.73 7.38 -10.46
CA SER A 463 6.47 7.73 -9.25
C SER A 463 7.34 8.98 -9.41
N LEU A 464 7.65 9.37 -10.66
CA LEU A 464 8.57 10.46 -11.00
C LEU A 464 7.89 11.81 -11.24
N THR A 465 6.56 11.88 -11.11
CA THR A 465 5.77 13.06 -11.51
C THR A 465 5.70 14.16 -10.45
N TRP A 466 6.06 13.88 -9.19
CA TRP A 466 6.09 14.88 -8.11
C TRP A 466 7.50 15.41 -7.82
N GLY A 467 7.58 16.68 -7.43
CA GLY A 467 8.77 17.34 -6.92
C GLY A 467 8.63 17.70 -5.44
N ARG A 468 9.63 18.41 -4.91
CA ARG A 468 9.64 18.91 -3.52
C ARG A 468 8.51 19.88 -3.20
N HIS A 469 8.09 20.65 -4.21
CA HIS A 469 7.09 21.72 -4.09
C HIS A 469 5.73 21.31 -4.65
N THR A 470 5.52 20.02 -4.93
CA THR A 470 4.23 19.56 -5.45
C THR A 470 3.18 19.64 -4.35
N HIS A 471 2.02 20.16 -4.71
CA HIS A 471 0.88 20.24 -3.81
C HIS A 471 0.49 18.86 -3.27
N TYR A 472 0.23 18.73 -1.97
CA TYR A 472 -0.02 17.45 -1.30
C TYR A 472 -1.11 16.59 -1.97
N ALA A 473 -2.28 17.16 -2.31
CA ALA A 473 -3.33 16.43 -3.05
C ALA A 473 -2.86 15.82 -4.40
N MET A 474 -1.92 16.47 -5.09
CA MET A 474 -1.36 15.93 -6.34
C MET A 474 -0.29 14.87 -6.08
N ILE A 475 0.44 14.97 -4.96
CA ILE A 475 1.32 13.88 -4.51
C ILE A 475 0.46 12.64 -4.28
N GLU A 476 -0.65 12.77 -3.55
CA GLU A 476 -1.59 11.68 -3.29
C GLU A 476 -2.15 11.07 -4.57
N TYR A 477 -2.64 11.89 -5.51
CA TYR A 477 -3.09 11.41 -6.82
C TYR A 477 -2.05 10.54 -7.51
N TRP A 478 -0.82 11.04 -7.71
CA TRP A 478 0.21 10.28 -8.42
C TRP A 478 0.79 9.11 -7.62
N ARG A 479 0.82 9.21 -6.29
CA ARG A 479 1.27 8.12 -5.41
C ARG A 479 0.37 6.90 -5.57
N TRP A 480 -0.94 7.07 -5.66
CA TRP A 480 -1.88 5.96 -5.84
C TRP A 480 -1.88 5.36 -7.24
N TRP A 481 -1.41 6.07 -8.27
CA TRP A 481 -1.09 5.41 -9.55
C TRP A 481 0.05 4.38 -9.41
N LEU A 482 0.98 4.60 -8.48
CA LEU A 482 2.03 3.62 -8.21
C LEU A 482 1.57 2.55 -7.24
N VAL A 483 0.90 2.92 -6.15
CA VAL A 483 0.56 1.94 -5.11
C VAL A 483 -0.63 1.09 -5.53
N HIS A 484 -1.77 1.68 -5.89
CA HIS A 484 -2.95 0.93 -6.32
C HIS A 484 -2.73 0.32 -7.70
N LEU A 485 -2.55 1.16 -8.72
CA LEU A 485 -2.59 0.65 -10.08
C LEU A 485 -1.36 -0.20 -10.46
N TRP A 486 -0.16 0.18 -10.00
CA TRP A 486 1.06 -0.56 -10.34
C TRP A 486 1.29 -1.80 -9.49
N VAL A 487 1.05 -1.76 -8.16
CA VAL A 487 1.14 -2.97 -7.33
C VAL A 487 -0.13 -3.81 -7.49
N GLU A 488 -1.32 -3.27 -7.22
CA GLU A 488 -2.55 -4.06 -7.18
C GLU A 488 -2.97 -4.49 -8.60
N GLY A 489 -3.12 -3.52 -9.50
CA GLY A 489 -3.63 -3.77 -10.86
C GLY A 489 -2.69 -4.60 -11.74
N PHE A 490 -1.46 -4.14 -11.98
CA PHE A 490 -0.58 -4.82 -12.94
C PHE A 490 0.10 -6.08 -12.41
N PHE A 491 0.35 -6.18 -11.10
CA PHE A 491 0.91 -7.42 -10.55
C PHE A 491 -0.14 -8.54 -10.63
N GLU A 492 -1.40 -8.29 -10.31
CA GLU A 492 -2.42 -9.33 -10.41
C GLU A 492 -2.52 -9.89 -11.84
N VAL A 493 -2.57 -9.01 -12.86
CA VAL A 493 -2.58 -9.43 -14.27
C VAL A 493 -1.34 -10.23 -14.64
N PHE A 494 -0.14 -9.78 -14.24
CA PHE A 494 1.10 -10.50 -14.55
C PHE A 494 1.13 -11.88 -13.91
N ALA A 495 0.76 -11.98 -12.63
CA ALA A 495 0.82 -13.25 -11.93
C ALA A 495 -0.19 -14.26 -12.43
N THR A 496 -1.44 -13.84 -12.63
CA THR A 496 -2.46 -14.73 -13.17
C THR A 496 -2.04 -15.22 -14.56
N ALA A 497 -1.46 -14.34 -15.39
CA ALA A 497 -0.94 -14.72 -16.70
C ALA A 497 0.23 -15.71 -16.61
N VAL A 498 1.15 -15.53 -15.66
CA VAL A 498 2.27 -16.46 -15.42
C VAL A 498 1.77 -17.79 -14.90
N ILE A 499 0.89 -17.82 -13.89
CA ILE A 499 0.31 -19.06 -13.34
C ILE A 499 -0.42 -19.84 -14.43
N ALA A 500 -1.30 -19.18 -15.19
CA ALA A 500 -2.02 -19.80 -16.30
C ALA A 500 -1.06 -20.38 -17.34
N LEU A 501 0.03 -19.66 -17.65
CA LEU A 501 1.06 -20.13 -18.56
C LEU A 501 1.83 -21.34 -18.00
N LEU A 502 2.15 -21.35 -16.71
CA LEU A 502 2.82 -22.47 -16.05
C LEU A 502 1.94 -23.72 -16.07
N PHE A 503 0.66 -23.62 -15.68
CA PHE A 503 -0.27 -24.76 -15.72
C PHE A 503 -0.50 -25.27 -17.15
N THR A 504 -0.59 -24.37 -18.13
CA THR A 504 -0.66 -24.74 -19.55
C THR A 504 0.59 -25.51 -19.98
N ARG A 505 1.79 -25.09 -19.54
CA ARG A 505 3.06 -25.75 -19.87
C ARG A 505 3.24 -27.10 -19.19
N LEU A 506 2.67 -27.27 -18.00
CA LEU A 506 2.61 -28.55 -17.30
C LEU A 506 1.56 -29.50 -17.92
N GLY A 507 0.77 -29.05 -18.89
CA GLY A 507 -0.30 -29.84 -19.49
C GLY A 507 -1.46 -30.10 -18.55
N LEU A 508 -1.67 -29.19 -17.58
CA LEU A 508 -2.75 -29.28 -16.59
C LEU A 508 -3.98 -28.45 -16.99
N ILE A 509 -3.82 -27.49 -17.91
CA ILE A 509 -4.90 -26.66 -18.45
C ILE A 509 -4.72 -26.51 -19.96
N ARG A 510 -5.83 -26.47 -20.72
CA ARG A 510 -5.82 -26.22 -22.17
C ARG A 510 -5.40 -24.77 -22.47
N ALA A 511 -4.47 -24.59 -23.41
CA ALA A 511 -3.97 -23.27 -23.80
C ALA A 511 -5.08 -22.32 -24.29
N ALA A 512 -6.05 -22.84 -25.05
CA ALA A 512 -7.17 -22.06 -25.56
C ALA A 512 -8.09 -21.55 -24.43
N SER A 513 -8.42 -22.40 -23.47
CA SER A 513 -9.24 -22.05 -22.29
C SER A 513 -8.52 -21.00 -21.44
N ALA A 514 -7.25 -21.27 -21.07
CA ALA A 514 -6.42 -20.35 -20.30
C ALA A 514 -6.31 -18.97 -20.98
N ASN A 515 -6.14 -18.93 -22.31
CA ASN A 515 -6.03 -17.67 -23.05
C ASN A 515 -7.36 -16.89 -23.11
N ARG A 516 -8.51 -17.57 -23.17
CA ARG A 516 -9.82 -16.90 -23.11
C ARG A 516 -10.07 -16.36 -21.70
N ALA A 517 -9.81 -17.18 -20.68
CA ALA A 517 -9.99 -16.85 -19.28
C ALA A 517 -9.13 -15.63 -18.89
N ILE A 518 -7.83 -15.64 -19.17
CA ILE A 518 -6.94 -14.56 -18.73
C ILE A 518 -7.33 -13.20 -19.31
N VAL A 519 -7.75 -13.15 -20.58
CA VAL A 519 -8.11 -11.87 -21.21
C VAL A 519 -9.44 -11.37 -20.66
N ALA A 520 -10.41 -12.27 -20.42
CA ALA A 520 -11.68 -11.90 -19.79
C ALA A 520 -11.49 -11.45 -18.35
N GLU A 521 -10.67 -12.15 -17.58
CA GLU A 521 -10.30 -11.83 -16.21
C GLU A 521 -9.58 -10.47 -16.15
N THR A 522 -8.59 -10.23 -17.03
CA THR A 522 -7.90 -8.94 -17.14
C THR A 522 -8.87 -7.79 -17.45
N ILE A 523 -9.90 -8.02 -18.29
CA ILE A 523 -10.92 -7.02 -18.57
C ILE A 523 -11.70 -6.68 -17.29
N VAL A 524 -12.17 -7.69 -16.55
CA VAL A 524 -12.96 -7.48 -15.34
C VAL A 524 -12.12 -6.76 -14.27
N PHE A 525 -10.90 -7.22 -14.03
CA PHE A 525 -9.98 -6.60 -13.07
C PHE A 525 -9.66 -5.15 -13.43
N LEU A 526 -9.23 -4.87 -14.66
CA LEU A 526 -8.86 -3.50 -15.06
C LEU A 526 -10.06 -2.57 -15.23
N PHE A 527 -11.25 -3.11 -15.47
CA PHE A 527 -12.47 -2.32 -15.50
C PHE A 527 -12.76 -1.70 -14.13
N GLY A 528 -12.65 -2.49 -13.06
CA GLY A 528 -12.71 -1.98 -11.68
C GLY A 528 -11.46 -1.19 -11.29
N GLY A 529 -10.27 -1.81 -11.39
CA GLY A 529 -9.04 -1.32 -10.75
C GLY A 529 -8.47 0.00 -11.26
N ILE A 530 -8.63 0.32 -12.56
CA ILE A 530 -8.10 1.59 -13.08
C ILE A 530 -8.82 2.78 -12.44
N LEU A 531 -10.16 2.74 -12.40
CA LEU A 531 -10.96 3.83 -11.83
C LEU A 531 -11.20 3.66 -10.32
N GLY A 532 -11.11 2.44 -9.81
CA GLY A 532 -11.17 2.13 -8.40
C GLY A 532 -9.98 2.68 -7.61
N THR A 533 -8.86 3.00 -8.26
CA THR A 533 -7.74 3.79 -7.68
C THR A 533 -8.23 5.04 -6.94
N LEU A 534 -9.34 5.64 -7.38
CA LEU A 534 -9.93 6.84 -6.77
C LEU A 534 -10.50 6.61 -5.36
N HIS A 535 -10.66 5.36 -4.89
CA HIS A 535 -11.12 5.09 -3.52
C HIS A 535 -10.12 5.52 -2.43
N HIS A 536 -8.84 5.67 -2.78
CA HIS A 536 -7.84 6.27 -1.90
C HIS A 536 -7.94 7.78 -1.87
N LEU A 537 -8.66 8.40 -2.82
CA LEU A 537 -8.65 9.85 -2.99
C LEU A 537 -9.87 10.53 -2.38
N TYR A 538 -10.86 9.78 -1.85
CA TYR A 538 -12.13 10.32 -1.34
C TYR A 538 -11.98 11.58 -0.48
N PHE A 539 -11.00 11.58 0.42
CA PHE A 539 -10.85 12.58 1.46
C PHE A 539 -9.52 13.36 1.38
N THR A 540 -8.88 13.37 0.21
CA THR A 540 -7.53 13.96 0.00
C THR A 540 -7.55 15.32 -0.73
N GLY A 541 -8.62 16.09 -0.54
CA GLY A 541 -8.77 17.41 -1.17
C GLY A 541 -9.33 17.38 -2.60
N THR A 542 -9.94 16.27 -3.02
CA THR A 542 -10.47 16.08 -4.37
C THR A 542 -11.93 16.54 -4.53
N PRO A 543 -12.40 16.80 -5.77
CA PRO A 543 -13.82 17.03 -6.04
C PRO A 543 -14.73 15.89 -5.56
N THR A 544 -15.98 16.19 -5.21
CA THR A 544 -16.93 15.21 -4.65
C THR A 544 -17.31 14.09 -5.61
N PHE A 545 -17.29 14.32 -6.93
CA PHE A 545 -17.59 13.28 -7.91
C PHE A 545 -16.54 12.15 -7.91
N VAL A 546 -15.33 12.39 -7.38
CA VAL A 546 -14.28 11.37 -7.22
C VAL A 546 -14.78 10.26 -6.29
N ILE A 547 -15.55 10.59 -5.25
CA ILE A 547 -16.18 9.62 -4.35
C ILE A 547 -17.14 8.71 -5.13
N ALA A 548 -17.92 9.27 -6.05
CA ALA A 548 -18.85 8.50 -6.86
C ALA A 548 -18.13 7.48 -7.74
N ILE A 549 -17.14 7.94 -8.50
CA ILE A 549 -16.40 7.07 -9.44
C ILE A 549 -15.61 6.02 -8.64
N GLY A 550 -14.85 6.44 -7.63
CA GLY A 550 -14.06 5.52 -6.81
C GLY A 550 -14.92 4.45 -6.15
N ALA A 551 -16.07 4.81 -5.58
CA ALA A 551 -16.96 3.84 -4.91
C ALA A 551 -17.55 2.82 -5.88
N MET A 552 -18.05 3.28 -7.02
CA MET A 552 -18.71 2.40 -7.99
C MET A 552 -17.73 1.44 -8.65
N PHE A 553 -16.52 1.90 -9.00
CA PHE A 553 -15.53 1.08 -9.68
C PHE A 553 -14.72 0.18 -8.75
N SER A 554 -14.35 0.65 -7.55
CA SER A 554 -13.67 -0.21 -6.56
C SER A 554 -14.55 -1.34 -6.06
N ALA A 555 -15.86 -1.14 -5.94
CA ALA A 555 -16.79 -2.21 -5.59
C ALA A 555 -16.85 -3.32 -6.65
N LEU A 556 -16.56 -2.99 -7.92
CA LEU A 556 -16.45 -3.98 -8.99
C LEU A 556 -15.15 -4.80 -8.91
N GLU A 557 -14.12 -4.33 -8.21
CA GLU A 557 -12.88 -5.10 -8.01
C GLU A 557 -13.11 -6.34 -7.14
N VAL A 558 -14.10 -6.30 -6.24
CA VAL A 558 -14.46 -7.44 -5.37
C VAL A 558 -15.21 -8.53 -6.14
N VAL A 559 -15.84 -8.17 -7.26
CA VAL A 559 -16.65 -9.08 -8.08
C VAL A 559 -15.83 -10.32 -8.49
N PRO A 560 -14.70 -10.21 -9.22
CA PRO A 560 -13.90 -11.39 -9.58
C PRO A 560 -13.41 -12.18 -8.35
N LEU A 561 -13.11 -11.51 -7.23
CA LEU A 561 -12.62 -12.13 -6.00
C LEU A 561 -13.62 -13.10 -5.36
N SER A 562 -14.92 -12.90 -5.61
CA SER A 562 -15.98 -13.80 -5.12
C SER A 562 -15.95 -15.18 -5.80
N MET A 563 -15.29 -15.31 -6.95
CA MET A 563 -15.22 -16.56 -7.73
C MET A 563 -13.88 -17.29 -7.59
N ILE A 564 -12.85 -16.63 -7.05
CA ILE A 564 -11.50 -17.19 -6.93
C ILE A 564 -11.47 -18.48 -6.11
N GLY A 565 -12.38 -18.64 -5.14
CA GLY A 565 -12.51 -19.88 -4.37
C GLY A 565 -12.75 -21.12 -5.23
N ILE A 566 -13.47 -20.98 -6.36
CA ILE A 566 -13.71 -22.09 -7.30
C ILE A 566 -12.40 -22.47 -8.00
N GLU A 567 -11.62 -21.49 -8.46
CA GLU A 567 -10.34 -21.74 -9.13
C GLU A 567 -9.29 -22.30 -8.16
N ALA A 568 -9.28 -21.83 -6.92
CA ALA A 568 -8.42 -22.38 -5.86
C ALA A 568 -8.76 -23.86 -5.58
N TRP A 569 -10.05 -24.21 -5.52
CA TRP A 569 -10.49 -25.59 -5.33
C TRP A 569 -10.12 -26.49 -6.52
N ARG A 570 -10.32 -26.03 -7.75
CA ARG A 570 -9.90 -26.77 -8.95
C ARG A 570 -8.38 -26.97 -8.99
N SER A 571 -7.62 -25.93 -8.69
CA SER A 571 -6.16 -26.01 -8.57
C SER A 571 -5.72 -27.02 -7.51
N TYR A 572 -6.46 -27.12 -6.40
CA TYR A 572 -6.24 -28.16 -5.39
C TYR A 572 -6.55 -29.57 -5.92
N GLN A 573 -7.63 -29.76 -6.67
CA GLN A 573 -7.94 -31.06 -7.30
C GLN A 573 -6.85 -31.48 -8.29
N ARG A 574 -6.31 -30.53 -9.08
CA ARG A 574 -5.22 -30.77 -10.05
C ARG A 574 -3.93 -31.29 -9.41
N LEU A 575 -3.72 -31.13 -8.10
CA LEU A 575 -2.59 -31.76 -7.38
C LEU A 575 -2.58 -33.29 -7.51
N ARG A 576 -3.75 -33.91 -7.75
CA ARG A 576 -3.92 -35.36 -7.89
C ARG A 576 -3.95 -35.81 -9.36
N ALA A 577 -3.74 -34.90 -10.32
CA ALA A 577 -3.89 -35.20 -11.74
C ALA A 577 -2.85 -36.22 -12.24
N ALA A 578 -1.60 -36.15 -11.78
CA ALA A 578 -0.57 -37.13 -12.09
C ALA A 578 0.48 -37.24 -10.97
N PRO A 579 1.15 -38.41 -10.80
CA PRO A 579 2.12 -38.62 -9.72
C PRO A 579 3.24 -37.58 -9.68
N TRP A 580 3.71 -37.12 -10.84
CA TRP A 580 4.80 -36.15 -10.92
C TRP A 580 4.40 -34.73 -10.50
N VAL A 581 3.10 -34.38 -10.46
CA VAL A 581 2.61 -33.05 -10.03
C VAL A 581 2.95 -32.78 -8.57
N SER A 582 3.08 -33.83 -7.75
CA SER A 582 3.55 -33.76 -6.37
C SER A 582 4.89 -33.01 -6.23
N THR A 583 5.70 -33.01 -7.29
CA THR A 583 6.95 -32.25 -7.40
C THR A 583 6.78 -30.74 -7.20
N TYR A 584 5.62 -30.20 -7.58
CA TYR A 584 5.29 -28.78 -7.52
C TYR A 584 4.28 -28.46 -6.40
N ARG A 585 4.03 -29.42 -5.50
CA ARG A 585 3.00 -29.34 -4.45
C ARG A 585 3.03 -28.01 -3.70
N TRP A 586 4.19 -27.58 -3.21
CA TRP A 586 4.30 -26.38 -2.38
C TRP A 586 4.08 -25.08 -3.17
N SER A 587 4.52 -25.02 -4.42
CA SER A 587 4.21 -23.90 -5.30
C SER A 587 2.71 -23.78 -5.55
N ILE A 588 2.05 -24.90 -5.85
CA ILE A 588 0.60 -24.95 -6.08
C ILE A 588 -0.18 -24.61 -4.80
N LEU A 589 0.24 -25.12 -3.64
CA LEU A 589 -0.36 -24.75 -2.35
C LEU A 589 -0.20 -23.26 -2.04
N CYS A 590 0.93 -22.65 -2.40
CA CYS A 590 1.08 -21.19 -2.31
C CYS A 590 0.06 -20.49 -3.21
N PHE A 591 -0.13 -20.90 -4.47
CA PHE A 591 -1.15 -20.32 -5.35
C PHE A 591 -2.59 -20.52 -4.84
N ILE A 592 -2.86 -21.63 -4.14
CA ILE A 592 -4.15 -21.84 -3.47
C ILE A 592 -4.31 -20.87 -2.29
N ALA A 593 -3.25 -20.66 -1.50
CA ALA A 593 -3.25 -19.67 -0.43
C ALA A 593 -3.46 -18.24 -0.97
N VAL A 594 -2.86 -17.90 -2.11
CA VAL A 594 -3.13 -16.65 -2.83
C VAL A 594 -4.62 -16.51 -3.07
N GLY A 595 -5.28 -17.54 -3.61
CA GLY A 595 -6.72 -17.51 -3.85
C GLY A 595 -7.55 -17.28 -2.58
N PHE A 596 -7.21 -17.96 -1.49
CA PHE A 596 -7.86 -17.77 -0.19
C PHE A 596 -7.69 -16.33 0.34
N TRP A 597 -6.46 -15.83 0.36
CA TRP A 597 -6.16 -14.49 0.86
C TRP A 597 -6.63 -13.38 -0.08
N ASN A 598 -6.83 -13.66 -1.37
CA ASN A 598 -7.43 -12.70 -2.27
C ASN A 598 -8.91 -12.52 -1.92
N THR A 599 -9.64 -13.61 -1.66
CA THR A 599 -11.03 -13.52 -1.18
C THR A 599 -11.13 -12.89 0.22
N VAL A 600 -10.27 -13.26 1.17
CA VAL A 600 -10.37 -12.81 2.57
C VAL A 600 -9.70 -11.45 2.80
N GLY A 601 -8.45 -11.31 2.36
CA GLY A 601 -7.66 -10.09 2.56
C GLY A 601 -8.10 -8.95 1.65
N ALA A 602 -8.10 -9.16 0.33
CA ALA A 602 -8.49 -8.11 -0.62
C ALA A 602 -10.02 -7.96 -0.72
N GLY A 603 -10.76 -9.07 -0.85
CA GLY A 603 -12.22 -9.04 -0.95
C GLY A 603 -12.92 -8.62 0.35
N LEU A 604 -12.90 -9.48 1.37
CA LEU A 604 -13.65 -9.25 2.62
C LEU A 604 -13.12 -8.05 3.41
N LEU A 605 -11.82 -8.05 3.77
CA LEU A 605 -11.25 -6.96 4.57
C LEU A 605 -11.10 -5.67 3.76
N GLY A 606 -10.77 -5.75 2.47
CA GLY A 606 -10.73 -4.56 1.61
C GLY A 606 -12.11 -3.93 1.46
N PHE A 607 -13.16 -4.71 1.18
CA PHE A 607 -14.51 -4.15 1.07
C PHE A 607 -15.05 -3.58 2.39
N SER A 608 -14.63 -4.12 3.54
CA SER A 608 -15.01 -3.61 4.85
C SER A 608 -14.63 -2.14 5.07
N ILE A 609 -13.60 -1.66 4.37
CA ILE A 609 -13.13 -0.26 4.39
C ILE A 609 -13.33 0.46 3.04
N ASN A 610 -14.07 -0.12 2.09
CA ASN A 610 -14.13 0.43 0.73
C ASN A 610 -15.22 1.49 0.54
N THR A 611 -16.41 1.27 1.11
CA THR A 611 -17.53 2.18 0.89
C THR A 611 -17.23 3.56 1.48
N PRO A 612 -17.59 4.67 0.82
CA PRO A 612 -17.28 6.01 1.32
C PRO A 612 -17.73 6.28 2.76
N ILE A 613 -18.88 5.75 3.18
CA ILE A 613 -19.39 5.92 4.54
C ILE A 613 -18.55 5.15 5.57
N ALA A 614 -18.12 3.93 5.24
CA ALA A 614 -17.28 3.12 6.10
C ALA A 614 -15.88 3.75 6.19
N LEU A 615 -15.30 4.12 5.04
CA LEU A 615 -13.97 4.70 4.97
C LEU A 615 -13.91 6.07 5.65
N TYR A 616 -14.99 6.86 5.65
CA TYR A 616 -15.03 8.15 6.35
C TYR A 616 -14.64 8.05 7.82
N TYR A 617 -15.08 6.99 8.51
CA TYR A 617 -14.76 6.75 9.91
C TYR A 617 -13.52 5.89 10.13
N MET A 618 -13.10 5.11 9.12
CA MET A 618 -12.03 4.11 9.25
C MET A 618 -10.72 4.45 8.54
N GLN A 619 -10.69 5.49 7.71
CA GLN A 619 -9.46 5.91 7.01
C GLN A 619 -8.38 6.29 8.02
N GLY A 620 -7.26 5.58 7.98
CA GLY A 620 -6.15 5.80 8.92
C GLY A 620 -6.29 5.06 10.25
N LEU A 621 -7.11 4.00 10.34
CA LEU A 621 -7.23 3.14 11.53
C LEU A 621 -6.66 1.74 11.30
N ASN A 622 -6.58 0.91 12.35
CA ASN A 622 -6.01 -0.45 12.29
C ASN A 622 -6.74 -1.45 11.37
N MET A 623 -7.93 -1.12 10.85
CA MET A 623 -8.56 -1.90 9.76
C MET A 623 -7.75 -1.83 8.46
N THR A 624 -7.09 -0.70 8.17
CA THR A 624 -6.22 -0.54 6.99
C THR A 624 -5.02 -1.48 7.02
N PRO A 625 -4.20 -1.58 8.09
CA PRO A 625 -3.13 -2.58 8.16
C PRO A 625 -3.65 -4.01 8.29
N ALA A 626 -4.85 -4.26 8.83
CA ALA A 626 -5.45 -5.59 8.80
C ALA A 626 -5.65 -6.08 7.35
N HIS A 627 -6.32 -5.27 6.53
CA HIS A 627 -6.43 -5.49 5.08
C HIS A 627 -5.05 -5.53 4.42
N GLY A 628 -4.17 -4.55 4.71
CA GLY A 628 -2.85 -4.43 4.09
C GLY A 628 -1.96 -5.65 4.30
N HIS A 629 -1.89 -6.24 5.51
CA HIS A 629 -1.12 -7.46 5.73
C HIS A 629 -1.77 -8.67 5.04
N ALA A 630 -3.09 -8.83 5.17
CA ALA A 630 -3.82 -9.95 4.57
C ALA A 630 -3.75 -9.95 3.03
N ALA A 631 -3.85 -8.78 2.40
CA ALA A 631 -3.77 -8.61 0.95
C ALA A 631 -2.32 -8.64 0.46
N LEU A 632 -1.45 -7.75 0.96
CA LEU A 632 -0.09 -7.60 0.42
C LEU A 632 0.74 -8.89 0.62
N PHE A 633 0.75 -9.45 1.84
CA PHE A 633 1.48 -10.69 2.08
C PHE A 633 0.68 -11.91 1.62
N GLY A 634 -0.60 -12.01 1.98
CA GLY A 634 -1.41 -13.20 1.68
C GLY A 634 -1.61 -13.44 0.18
N VAL A 635 -1.73 -12.38 -0.62
CA VAL A 635 -1.82 -12.46 -2.08
C VAL A 635 -0.42 -12.39 -2.69
N TYR A 636 0.19 -11.21 -2.73
CA TYR A 636 1.42 -11.02 -3.50
C TYR A 636 2.65 -11.67 -2.85
N GLY A 637 2.68 -11.77 -1.52
CA GLY A 637 3.75 -12.44 -0.79
C GLY A 637 3.76 -13.95 -1.02
N MET A 638 2.63 -14.62 -0.79
CA MET A 638 2.48 -16.07 -1.04
C MET A 638 2.71 -16.42 -2.51
N LEU A 639 2.28 -15.55 -3.41
CA LEU A 639 2.54 -15.67 -4.84
C LEU A 639 4.02 -15.58 -5.17
N GLY A 640 4.72 -14.58 -4.64
CA GLY A 640 6.18 -14.44 -4.77
C GLY A 640 6.93 -15.67 -4.25
N ILE A 641 6.52 -16.22 -3.10
CA ILE A 641 7.07 -17.47 -2.55
C ILE A 641 6.75 -18.66 -3.48
N GLY A 642 5.52 -18.79 -3.97
CA GLY A 642 5.11 -19.87 -4.88
C GLY A 642 5.92 -19.90 -6.18
N LEU A 643 6.12 -18.73 -6.81
CA LEU A 643 6.93 -18.56 -8.03
C LEU A 643 8.41 -18.80 -7.76
N LEU A 644 8.93 -18.32 -6.63
CA LEU A 644 10.30 -18.60 -6.18
C LEU A 644 10.52 -20.11 -6.02
N LEU A 645 9.61 -20.81 -5.35
CA LEU A 645 9.71 -22.27 -5.15
C LEU A 645 9.65 -23.00 -6.50
N PHE A 646 8.80 -22.54 -7.42
CA PHE A 646 8.68 -23.11 -8.75
C PHE A 646 10.00 -22.99 -9.53
N CYS A 647 10.60 -21.80 -9.53
CA CYS A 647 11.88 -21.57 -10.22
C CYS A 647 13.02 -22.33 -9.55
N LEU A 648 13.13 -22.30 -8.22
CA LEU A 648 14.15 -23.03 -7.47
C LEU A 648 14.06 -24.54 -7.68
N ARG A 649 12.87 -25.08 -7.94
CA ARG A 649 12.70 -26.49 -8.28
C ARG A 649 13.42 -26.88 -9.57
N GLY A 650 13.43 -26.01 -10.57
CA GLY A 650 14.17 -26.21 -11.83
C GLY A 650 15.66 -25.87 -11.74
N LEU A 651 16.07 -25.08 -10.74
CA LEU A 651 17.45 -24.58 -10.58
C LEU A 651 18.27 -25.30 -9.49
N SER A 652 17.65 -26.20 -8.74
CA SER A 652 18.26 -26.86 -7.59
C SER A 652 18.24 -28.38 -7.72
N GLU A 653 19.13 -29.03 -6.99
CA GLU A 653 19.22 -30.48 -6.98
C GLU A 653 18.01 -31.11 -6.27
N ARG A 654 17.48 -32.17 -6.86
CA ARG A 654 16.26 -32.81 -6.34
C ARG A 654 16.46 -33.40 -4.95
N ALA A 655 17.63 -33.96 -4.67
CA ALA A 655 17.98 -34.53 -3.37
C ALA A 655 18.09 -33.46 -2.25
N ALA A 656 18.34 -32.20 -2.62
CA ALA A 656 18.39 -31.10 -1.67
C ALA A 656 17.00 -30.63 -1.23
N TRP A 657 15.96 -30.90 -2.04
CA TRP A 657 14.59 -30.47 -1.79
C TRP A 657 14.00 -31.14 -0.54
N SER A 658 13.41 -30.35 0.36
CA SER A 658 12.92 -30.83 1.67
C SER A 658 11.49 -30.41 1.95
N ASP A 659 10.56 -31.35 1.76
CA ASP A 659 9.15 -31.16 2.13
C ASP A 659 8.96 -31.00 3.64
N ALA A 660 9.87 -31.57 4.45
CA ALA A 660 9.87 -31.43 5.90
C ALA A 660 10.12 -29.98 6.37
N LEU A 661 10.82 -29.16 5.58
CA LEU A 661 11.00 -27.73 5.86
C LEU A 661 9.90 -26.88 5.24
N LEU A 662 9.42 -27.25 4.05
CA LEU A 662 8.37 -26.50 3.35
C LEU A 662 6.98 -26.64 3.99
N ARG A 663 6.68 -27.80 4.61
CA ARG A 663 5.42 -28.02 5.34
C ARG A 663 5.21 -27.05 6.50
N PRO A 664 6.12 -26.95 7.49
CA PRO A 664 5.97 -25.98 8.56
C PRO A 664 6.07 -24.54 8.02
N MET A 665 6.94 -24.25 7.05
CA MET A 665 6.98 -22.92 6.41
C MET A 665 5.59 -22.48 5.93
N PHE A 666 4.92 -23.30 5.11
CA PHE A 666 3.62 -22.93 4.53
C PHE A 666 2.56 -22.69 5.61
N TRP A 667 2.40 -23.62 6.55
CA TRP A 667 1.34 -23.52 7.56
C TRP A 667 1.61 -22.41 8.57
N LEU A 668 2.85 -22.25 9.02
CA LEU A 668 3.19 -21.21 9.99
C LEU A 668 3.06 -19.81 9.40
N LEU A 669 3.40 -19.59 8.13
CA LEU A 669 3.14 -18.30 7.46
C LEU A 669 1.64 -17.98 7.40
N ASN A 670 0.81 -18.94 6.98
CA ASN A 670 -0.64 -18.70 6.85
C ASN A 670 -1.34 -18.57 8.21
N ILE A 671 -1.02 -19.44 9.16
CA ILE A 671 -1.60 -19.40 10.52
C ILE A 671 -1.12 -18.15 11.25
N GLY A 672 0.17 -17.81 11.17
CA GLY A 672 0.71 -16.60 11.78
C GLY A 672 0.05 -15.33 11.22
N LEU A 673 -0.16 -15.26 9.89
CA LEU A 673 -0.88 -14.16 9.27
C LEU A 673 -2.33 -14.08 9.75
N ALA A 674 -3.05 -15.22 9.79
CA ALA A 674 -4.42 -15.25 10.30
C ALA A 674 -4.50 -14.82 11.77
N MET A 675 -3.56 -15.27 12.60
CA MET A 675 -3.49 -14.89 14.01
C MET A 675 -3.27 -13.38 14.17
N MET A 676 -2.26 -12.78 13.53
CA MET A 676 -2.00 -11.34 13.69
C MET A 676 -3.18 -10.49 13.18
N VAL A 677 -3.84 -10.92 12.10
CA VAL A 677 -4.97 -10.18 11.51
C VAL A 677 -6.22 -10.31 12.38
N PHE A 678 -6.65 -11.52 12.71
CA PHE A 678 -7.97 -11.75 13.32
C PHE A 678 -7.97 -11.72 14.86
N ILE A 679 -6.83 -11.95 15.52
CA ILE A 679 -6.75 -11.89 16.98
C ILE A 679 -6.43 -10.46 17.45
N SER A 680 -5.73 -9.66 16.62
CA SER A 680 -5.24 -8.33 17.00
C SER A 680 -5.75 -7.21 16.10
N LEU A 681 -5.33 -7.16 14.83
CA LEU A 681 -5.54 -5.98 13.98
C LEU A 681 -7.01 -5.67 13.68
N VAL A 682 -7.83 -6.69 13.37
CA VAL A 682 -9.27 -6.51 13.11
C VAL A 682 -10.00 -6.03 14.37
N PRO A 683 -9.88 -6.70 15.55
CA PRO A 683 -10.46 -6.19 16.79
C PRO A 683 -9.98 -4.77 17.14
N ALA A 684 -8.70 -4.45 16.98
CA ALA A 684 -8.14 -3.12 17.22
C ALA A 684 -8.76 -2.08 16.28
N GLY A 685 -8.89 -2.42 15.00
CA GLY A 685 -9.52 -1.57 14.00
C GLY A 685 -11.00 -1.30 14.29
N ILE A 686 -11.75 -2.32 14.75
CA ILE A 686 -13.16 -2.17 15.15
C ILE A 686 -13.29 -1.26 16.39
N TYR A 687 -12.41 -1.44 17.39
CA TYR A 687 -12.41 -0.60 18.58
C TYR A 687 -12.11 0.87 18.25
N GLN A 688 -11.13 1.13 17.38
CA GLN A 688 -10.87 2.50 16.90
C GLN A 688 -12.02 3.04 16.05
N ALA A 689 -12.63 2.21 15.20
CA ALA A 689 -13.78 2.63 14.39
C ALA A 689 -14.96 3.06 15.27
N TRP A 690 -15.23 2.32 16.36
CA TRP A 690 -16.20 2.72 17.37
C TRP A 690 -15.87 4.09 17.97
N ALA A 691 -14.62 4.31 18.41
CA ALA A 691 -14.18 5.60 18.96
C ALA A 691 -14.30 6.74 17.94
N SER A 692 -14.00 6.46 16.67
CA SER A 692 -14.09 7.41 15.56
C SER A 692 -15.53 7.82 15.28
N VAL A 693 -16.46 6.85 15.29
CA VAL A 693 -17.90 7.09 15.09
C VAL A 693 -18.52 7.85 16.27
N GLU A 694 -18.20 7.47 17.50
CA GLU A 694 -18.82 8.04 18.70
C GLU A 694 -18.31 9.46 19.00
N HIS A 695 -16.98 9.67 18.92
CA HIS A 695 -16.35 10.91 19.42
C HIS A 695 -15.71 11.74 18.31
N GLY A 696 -15.06 11.09 17.35
CA GLY A 696 -14.33 11.77 16.28
C GLY A 696 -13.00 11.09 15.94
N MET A 697 -12.47 11.40 14.77
CA MET A 697 -11.22 10.80 14.28
C MET A 697 -10.01 11.17 15.16
N TRP A 698 -10.00 12.40 15.70
CA TRP A 698 -8.96 12.87 16.61
C TRP A 698 -8.86 11.97 17.85
N PHE A 699 -10.01 11.51 18.38
CA PHE A 699 -10.08 10.68 19.57
C PHE A 699 -9.61 9.26 19.29
N ALA A 700 -10.06 8.66 18.19
CA ALA A 700 -9.65 7.31 17.75
C ALA A 700 -8.13 7.16 17.53
N ARG A 701 -7.45 8.28 17.27
CA ARG A 701 -5.99 8.38 17.05
C ARG A 701 -5.23 8.99 18.22
N SER A 702 -5.90 9.34 19.31
CA SER A 702 -5.28 9.92 20.49
C SER A 702 -4.46 8.88 21.27
N PRO A 703 -3.48 9.31 22.08
CA PRO A 703 -2.80 8.41 23.03
C PRO A 703 -3.78 7.69 23.97
N GLU A 704 -4.91 8.31 24.32
CA GLU A 704 -5.92 7.72 25.20
C GLU A 704 -6.51 6.43 24.63
N ILE A 705 -6.75 6.39 23.31
CA ILE A 705 -7.24 5.20 22.62
C ILE A 705 -6.10 4.25 22.24
N VAL A 706 -5.00 4.77 21.69
CA VAL A 706 -3.88 3.95 21.19
C VAL A 706 -3.15 3.23 22.32
N HIS A 707 -3.04 3.86 23.50
CA HIS A 707 -2.44 3.29 24.71
C HIS A 707 -3.49 2.92 25.76
N SER A 708 -4.74 2.72 25.34
CA SER A 708 -5.76 2.19 26.25
C SER A 708 -5.41 0.76 26.65
N ARG A 709 -5.82 0.34 27.85
CA ARG A 709 -5.58 -1.03 28.33
C ARG A 709 -6.07 -2.08 27.34
N LEU A 710 -7.21 -1.84 26.67
CA LEU A 710 -7.74 -2.74 25.67
C LEU A 710 -6.85 -2.77 24.43
N MET A 711 -6.43 -1.61 23.91
CA MET A 711 -5.58 -1.53 22.74
C MET A 711 -4.22 -2.19 22.97
N GLU A 712 -3.54 -1.87 24.08
CA GLU A 712 -2.27 -2.50 24.44
C GLU A 712 -2.42 -4.03 24.59
N THR A 713 -3.52 -4.50 25.18
CA THR A 713 -3.82 -5.94 25.26
C THR A 713 -3.93 -6.57 23.87
N LEU A 714 -4.62 -5.91 22.93
CA LEU A 714 -4.74 -6.38 21.55
C LEU A 714 -3.38 -6.37 20.82
N VAL A 715 -2.53 -5.37 21.06
CA VAL A 715 -1.16 -5.33 20.52
C VAL A 715 -0.33 -6.49 21.09
N TRP A 716 -0.42 -6.79 22.38
CA TRP A 716 0.26 -7.95 22.97
C TRP A 716 -0.27 -9.29 22.46
N LEU A 717 -1.58 -9.41 22.24
CA LEU A 717 -2.19 -10.59 21.63
C LEU A 717 -1.76 -10.83 20.17
N ARG A 718 -1.12 -9.84 19.53
CA ARG A 718 -0.48 -10.00 18.22
C ARG A 718 0.79 -10.86 18.28
N VAL A 719 1.56 -10.76 19.37
CA VAL A 719 2.90 -11.36 19.49
C VAL A 719 2.92 -12.87 19.20
N PRO A 720 1.98 -13.70 19.69
CA PRO A 720 1.94 -15.11 19.31
C PRO A 720 1.82 -15.34 17.80
N GLY A 721 1.01 -14.54 17.11
CA GLY A 721 0.87 -14.61 15.65
C GLY A 721 2.15 -14.19 14.93
N ASP A 722 2.78 -13.11 15.38
CA ASP A 722 4.05 -12.62 14.84
C ASP A 722 5.18 -13.65 15.03
N VAL A 723 5.26 -14.33 16.18
CA VAL A 723 6.24 -15.40 16.45
C VAL A 723 6.01 -16.59 15.53
N VAL A 724 4.77 -17.06 15.39
CA VAL A 724 4.40 -18.16 14.49
C VAL A 724 4.81 -17.81 13.05
N PHE A 725 4.48 -16.60 12.60
CA PHE A 725 4.85 -16.10 11.29
C PHE A 725 6.36 -16.06 11.08
N ALA A 726 7.10 -15.48 12.04
CA ALA A 726 8.55 -15.38 12.01
C ALA A 726 9.21 -16.77 11.92
N ILE A 727 8.75 -17.76 12.70
CA ILE A 727 9.25 -19.13 12.60
C ILE A 727 8.99 -19.71 11.20
N GLY A 728 7.83 -19.45 10.59
CA GLY A 728 7.55 -19.81 9.20
C GLY A 728 8.58 -19.25 8.21
N THR A 729 8.97 -17.98 8.39
CA THR A 729 10.01 -17.33 7.57
C THR A 729 11.39 -17.94 7.79
N LEU A 730 11.72 -18.36 9.02
CA LEU A 730 12.95 -19.08 9.33
C LEU A 730 13.00 -20.45 8.65
N PHE A 731 11.88 -21.17 8.58
CA PHE A 731 11.83 -22.42 7.81
C PHE A 731 12.09 -22.20 6.31
N LEU A 732 11.60 -21.10 5.73
CA LEU A 732 11.92 -20.72 4.34
C LEU A 732 13.43 -20.45 4.17
N ALA A 733 14.05 -19.76 5.14
CA ALA A 733 15.48 -19.50 5.14
C ALA A 733 16.33 -20.76 5.30
N LEU A 734 15.96 -21.66 6.21
CA LEU A 734 16.60 -22.95 6.41
C LEU A 734 16.48 -23.83 5.15
N PHE A 735 15.32 -23.79 4.49
CA PHE A 735 15.13 -24.46 3.21
C PHE A 735 16.09 -23.91 2.15
N ALA A 736 16.20 -22.60 2.00
CA ALA A 736 17.16 -21.98 1.09
C ALA A 736 18.61 -22.32 1.43
N TRP A 737 18.98 -22.28 2.71
CA TRP A 737 20.31 -22.68 3.17
C TRP A 737 20.64 -24.12 2.79
N ARG A 738 19.69 -25.05 3.00
CA ARG A 738 19.84 -26.45 2.59
C ARG A 738 20.07 -26.58 1.08
N LEU A 739 19.37 -25.80 0.25
CA LEU A 739 19.59 -25.79 -1.20
C LEU A 739 20.97 -25.27 -1.63
N LEU A 740 21.64 -24.48 -0.79
CA LEU A 740 23.00 -23.98 -1.03
C LEU A 740 24.07 -24.98 -0.59
N VAL A 741 23.87 -25.63 0.56
CA VAL A 741 24.89 -26.47 1.21
C VAL A 741 24.84 -27.93 0.76
N ALA A 742 23.67 -28.42 0.34
CA ALA A 742 23.56 -29.78 -0.19
C ALA A 742 24.51 -29.96 -1.38
N ARG A 743 25.62 -30.70 -1.14
CA ARG A 743 26.65 -30.97 -2.13
C ARG A 743 26.08 -31.82 -3.28
N LYS A 744 26.60 -31.59 -4.49
CA LYS A 744 26.59 -32.56 -5.61
C LYS A 744 27.22 -33.88 -5.14
N GLY A 745 26.44 -34.76 -4.54
CA GLY A 745 26.99 -35.89 -3.80
C GLY A 745 26.10 -37.11 -3.84
N ARG A 746 26.49 -38.04 -4.72
CA ARG A 746 25.97 -39.40 -4.95
C ARG A 746 24.51 -39.47 -5.39
N THR A 747 24.35 -39.66 -6.70
CA THR A 747 23.40 -40.62 -7.27
C THR A 747 23.48 -41.93 -6.48
N ALA A 748 22.75 -42.01 -5.36
CA ALA A 748 22.31 -43.29 -4.85
C ALA A 748 21.22 -43.75 -5.81
N ALA A 749 21.51 -44.83 -6.52
CA ALA A 749 20.55 -45.55 -7.33
C ALA A 749 19.30 -45.85 -6.48
N VAL A 750 18.21 -45.15 -6.77
CA VAL A 750 16.86 -45.68 -6.59
C VAL A 750 16.19 -45.51 -7.94
N ALA A 751 16.72 -46.26 -8.92
CA ALA A 751 15.86 -46.85 -9.93
C ALA A 751 15.14 -48.03 -9.26
N ASP A 752 13.89 -48.23 -9.63
CA ASP A 752 12.98 -49.28 -9.19
C ASP A 752 12.46 -49.20 -7.75
N ARG A 753 11.29 -48.57 -7.60
CA ARG A 753 10.05 -49.27 -7.20
C ARG A 753 8.81 -48.34 -7.29
N ALA A 754 7.93 -48.73 -8.21
CA ALA A 754 6.48 -48.46 -8.33
C ALA A 754 6.00 -47.01 -8.44
#